data_AF-A0A068VKJ9-F1
#
_entry.id   AF-A0A068VKJ9-F1
#
_cell.length_a   1.000
_cell.length_b   1.000
_cell.length_c   1.000
_cell.angle_alpha   90.00
_cell.angle_beta   90.00
_cell.angle_gamma   90.00
#
_symmetry.space_group_name_H-M   'P 1'
#
loop_
_entity.id
_entity.type
_entity.pdbx_description
1 polymer ?
#
loop_
_entity_poly.entity_id
_entity_poly.type
_entity_poly.pdbx_seq_one_letter_code
_entity_poly.pdbx_strand_id
1 'polypeptide(L)'
;MAIQDIALSIVGPFVEKCVNPILRQFKYLIFYKSNVQTLSNEINGLGLQQAEVQRLIDAAENNAEKIKPTVTDWMKNVDDLKKEAYTISQGMESVEVNCFNIVRLPNLKSCYLLGRRAAKITDVAQKLIGEGKFDQVGYIAPLGKMPFSEQTQSSKEGLVSRMLKKKEVIEALKEDKTGLVAICGMPGVGKTYLVEQIADQVKFEKLFGEVAKANLSQNPNTRTVQDQLAEQLGLKISEKTDRARAERMYTRLSNGDKRILVILDDVREEVDFKSLGIPVRGECKGLKVILTSRLSHVCSLPLAIVVVAKAFKSNHTTPESWNIALRQLKKYTMRDIEGVQDLVFSSIMWSYDHLESAEAKSLLFLCSLFPEDYSIPLERLVRYGKGLQLFQDRETLGDVRDRVHMLINELKKYYLLVSSDGEQEDSVKLHNAVRDVCLSIASKGEHVFLVRNARVEERHPYTAISLTVKDYRVQLLPFGKKSPWLKLLRLVFQSDTLYLSIDSFVGMEVLRVMEINNAYIEFTVLWPAQNLTSICTLCLDGCTLPTGTSSMIGYMTQLEILSFFQSALEDDQFPRKIAQMSNLKLLDLRVRCSLQPLPRGILSSLKKLEELYLAPDYHLHLGRDKEEERECIKEIISLSNLECLQIHVYDLNLLLQLLHGFPTQRLSRFLIEGGAYNMGWRDLSRDFQFGRTFELHLELRISPWT
;
A
#
# COMPACT_ATOMS: atom_id res chain seq x y z
N MET A 1 -12.09 91.82 59.15
CA MET A 1 -12.28 90.80 58.10
C MET A 1 -11.17 89.76 58.03
N ALA A 2 -9.89 90.05 58.35
CA ALA A 2 -8.80 89.07 58.21
C ALA A 2 -8.81 87.85 59.17
N ILE A 3 -9.50 87.90 60.33
CA ILE A 3 -9.55 86.77 61.29
C ILE A 3 -10.60 85.72 60.89
N GLN A 4 -11.63 86.11 60.14
CA GLN A 4 -12.73 85.24 59.74
C GLN A 4 -12.34 84.30 58.58
N ASP A 5 -11.49 84.78 57.67
CA ASP A 5 -10.97 83.98 56.55
C ASP A 5 -9.91 82.95 56.98
N ILE A 6 -9.12 83.22 58.02
CA ILE A 6 -8.15 82.25 58.58
C ILE A 6 -8.89 81.10 59.30
N ALA A 7 -9.98 81.40 60.00
CA ALA A 7 -10.81 80.39 60.64
C ALA A 7 -11.46 79.44 59.61
N LEU A 8 -11.97 79.95 58.49
CA LEU A 8 -12.55 79.12 57.42
C LEU A 8 -11.50 78.30 56.64
N SER A 9 -10.32 78.87 56.40
CA SER A 9 -9.19 78.22 55.69
C SER A 9 -8.59 77.03 56.46
N ILE A 10 -8.61 77.05 57.80
CA ILE A 10 -8.08 75.98 58.64
C ILE A 10 -9.17 74.96 59.02
N VAL A 11 -10.39 75.44 59.32
CA VAL A 11 -11.50 74.57 59.76
C VAL A 11 -12.02 73.69 58.62
N GLY A 12 -12.08 74.18 57.38
CA GLY A 12 -12.50 73.36 56.23
C GLY A 12 -11.64 72.11 56.02
N PRO A 13 -10.31 72.24 55.84
CA PRO A 13 -9.40 71.10 55.70
C PRO A 13 -9.30 70.24 56.97
N PHE A 14 -9.45 70.82 58.17
CA PHE A 14 -9.45 70.05 59.42
C PHE A 14 -10.72 69.20 59.58
N VAL A 15 -11.90 69.73 59.26
CA VAL A 15 -13.15 68.97 59.23
C VAL A 15 -13.09 67.89 58.15
N GLU A 16 -12.53 68.21 56.97
CA GLU A 16 -12.45 67.28 55.85
C GLU A 16 -11.40 66.17 56.03
N LYS A 17 -10.22 66.48 56.59
CA LYS A 17 -9.12 65.52 56.76
C LYS A 17 -9.13 64.79 58.10
N CYS A 18 -9.67 65.36 59.17
CA CYS A 18 -9.64 64.76 60.52
C CYS A 18 -11.02 64.34 61.01
N VAL A 19 -12.06 65.17 60.85
CA VAL A 19 -13.39 64.90 61.42
C VAL A 19 -14.21 63.94 60.54
N ASN A 20 -14.17 64.10 59.21
CA ASN A 20 -14.90 63.23 58.28
C ASN A 20 -14.49 61.74 58.37
N PRO A 21 -13.19 61.38 58.47
CA PRO A 21 -12.79 59.99 58.69
C PRO A 21 -13.32 59.43 60.01
N ILE A 22 -13.30 60.22 61.09
CA ILE A 22 -13.78 59.81 62.41
C ILE A 22 -15.30 59.63 62.40
N LEU A 23 -16.06 60.59 61.85
CA LEU A 23 -17.51 60.48 61.64
C LEU A 23 -17.88 59.27 60.78
N ARG A 24 -17.08 58.96 59.75
CA ARG A 24 -17.26 57.76 58.92
C ARG A 24 -17.08 56.48 59.74
N GLN A 25 -16.14 56.43 60.69
CA GLN A 25 -16.00 55.28 61.60
C GLN A 25 -17.20 55.14 62.55
N PHE A 26 -17.71 56.25 63.09
CA PHE A 26 -18.92 56.22 63.94
C PHE A 26 -20.18 55.82 63.17
N LYS A 27 -20.28 56.17 61.88
CA LYS A 27 -21.40 55.72 61.03
C LYS A 27 -21.49 54.19 60.93
N TYR A 28 -20.35 53.49 60.84
CA TYR A 28 -20.34 52.02 60.83
C TYR A 28 -20.85 51.41 62.15
N LEU A 29 -20.63 52.09 63.28
CA LEU A 29 -21.09 51.65 64.60
C LEU A 29 -22.57 51.95 64.82
N ILE A 30 -23.04 53.16 64.49
CA ILE A 30 -24.41 53.62 64.77
C ILE A 30 -25.40 53.01 63.77
N PHE A 31 -25.04 52.94 62.49
CA PHE A 31 -25.91 52.47 61.41
C PHE A 31 -25.62 51.02 60.98
N TYR A 32 -24.97 50.21 61.83
CA TYR A 32 -24.58 48.85 61.46
C TYR A 32 -25.75 47.99 60.97
N LYS A 33 -26.93 48.09 61.61
CA LYS A 33 -28.15 47.38 61.17
C LYS A 33 -28.59 47.81 59.78
N SER A 34 -28.55 49.12 59.49
CA SER A 34 -28.88 49.67 58.18
C SER A 34 -27.90 49.21 57.11
N ASN A 35 -26.60 49.13 57.43
CA ASN A 35 -25.58 48.65 56.50
C ASN A 35 -25.75 47.15 56.19
N VAL A 36 -26.08 46.33 57.21
CA VAL A 36 -26.36 44.90 57.01
C VAL A 36 -27.64 44.69 56.20
N GLN A 37 -28.69 45.49 56.44
CA GLN A 37 -29.90 45.46 55.63
C GLN A 37 -29.63 45.85 54.17
N THR A 38 -28.81 46.88 53.96
CA THR A 38 -28.41 47.32 52.61
C THR A 38 -27.63 46.22 51.90
N LEU A 39 -26.68 45.58 52.58
CA LEU A 39 -25.98 44.41 52.06
C LEU A 39 -26.95 43.28 51.68
N SER A 40 -27.92 42.96 52.53
CA SER A 40 -28.91 41.92 52.25
C SER A 40 -29.71 42.22 50.98
N ASN A 41 -30.14 43.46 50.79
CA ASN A 41 -30.87 43.88 49.59
C ASN A 41 -30.02 43.73 48.32
N GLU A 42 -28.75 44.16 48.36
CA GLU A 42 -27.83 44.08 47.23
C GLU A 42 -27.46 42.64 46.87
N ILE A 43 -27.28 41.78 47.88
CA ILE A 43 -27.03 40.35 47.67
C ILE A 43 -28.25 39.63 47.08
N ASN A 44 -29.46 40.03 47.47
CA ASN A 44 -30.69 39.53 46.85
C ASN A 44 -30.79 39.96 45.38
N GLY A 45 -30.47 41.22 45.07
CA GLY A 45 -30.41 41.73 43.69
C GLY A 45 -29.38 41.00 42.83
N LEU A 46 -28.17 40.82 43.36
CA LEU A 46 -27.11 40.05 42.71
C LEU A 46 -27.51 38.58 42.50
N GLY A 47 -28.30 38.01 43.41
CA GLY A 47 -28.82 36.66 43.27
C GLY A 47 -29.83 36.48 42.14
N LEU A 48 -30.70 37.47 41.89
CA LEU A 48 -31.60 37.47 40.74
C LEU A 48 -30.83 37.57 39.42
N GLN A 49 -29.81 38.42 39.38
CA GLN A 49 -28.95 38.57 38.20
C GLN A 49 -28.12 37.30 37.92
N GLN A 50 -27.64 36.65 38.98
CA GLN A 50 -26.96 35.35 38.86
C GLN A 50 -27.86 34.29 38.20
N ALA A 51 -29.14 34.22 38.59
CA ALA A 51 -30.10 33.28 38.02
C ALA A 51 -30.35 33.54 36.53
N GLU A 52 -30.40 34.80 36.09
CA GLU A 52 -30.56 35.12 34.67
C GLU A 52 -29.31 34.78 33.86
N VAL A 53 -28.12 35.07 34.38
CA VAL A 53 -26.86 34.65 33.73
C VAL A 53 -26.75 33.12 33.67
N GLN A 54 -27.21 32.41 34.71
CA GLN A 54 -27.25 30.94 34.69
C GLN A 54 -28.18 30.43 33.59
N ARG A 55 -29.35 31.03 33.39
CA ARG A 55 -30.27 30.68 32.30
C ARG A 55 -29.64 30.89 30.91
N LEU A 56 -28.82 31.93 30.75
CA LEU A 56 -28.05 32.16 29.52
C LEU A 56 -26.95 31.10 29.34
N ILE A 57 -26.28 30.68 30.42
CA ILE A 57 -25.28 29.60 30.38
C ILE A 57 -25.96 28.30 29.96
N ASP A 58 -27.08 27.93 30.58
CA ASP A 58 -27.83 26.72 30.26
C ASP A 58 -28.27 26.74 28.77
N ALA A 59 -28.71 27.89 28.27
CA ALA A 59 -29.05 28.05 26.85
C ALA A 59 -27.83 27.88 25.92
N ALA A 60 -26.67 28.42 26.29
CA ALA A 60 -25.43 28.28 25.51
C ALA A 60 -24.92 26.82 25.51
N GLU A 61 -24.97 26.13 26.65
CA GLU A 61 -24.61 24.72 26.77
C GLU A 61 -25.56 23.82 25.95
N ASN A 62 -26.87 24.09 25.98
CA ASN A 62 -27.86 23.40 25.15
C ASN A 62 -27.61 23.63 23.64
N ASN A 63 -27.00 24.75 23.26
CA ASN A 63 -26.58 25.07 21.90
C ASN A 63 -25.15 24.59 21.57
N ALA A 64 -24.54 23.78 22.44
CA ALA A 64 -23.17 23.25 22.31
C ALA A 64 -22.08 24.35 22.19
N GLU A 65 -22.34 25.53 22.75
CA GLU A 65 -21.36 26.61 22.82
C GLU A 65 -20.42 26.42 24.02
N LYS A 66 -19.17 26.86 23.87
CA LYS A 66 -18.21 26.91 24.97
C LYS A 66 -18.38 28.24 25.73
N ILE A 67 -18.56 28.17 27.05
CA ILE A 67 -18.76 29.34 27.91
C ILE A 67 -17.48 30.19 28.00
N LYS A 68 -17.64 31.51 27.93
CA LYS A 68 -16.54 32.47 28.06
C LYS A 68 -15.95 32.44 29.48
N PRO A 69 -14.61 32.38 29.65
CA PRO A 69 -13.99 32.35 30.98
C PRO A 69 -14.41 33.50 31.91
N THR A 70 -14.63 34.69 31.36
CA THR A 70 -15.08 35.87 32.11
C THR A 70 -16.45 35.68 32.77
N VAL A 71 -17.34 34.89 32.16
CA VAL A 71 -18.66 34.57 32.72
C VAL A 71 -18.53 33.57 33.85
N THR A 72 -17.67 32.55 33.68
CA THR A 72 -17.36 31.55 34.72
C THR A 72 -16.71 32.20 35.95
N ASP A 73 -15.76 33.11 35.75
CA ASP A 73 -15.10 33.85 36.84
C ASP A 73 -16.08 34.77 37.57
N TRP A 74 -16.97 35.45 36.84
CA TRP A 74 -18.02 36.27 37.43
C TRP A 74 -18.96 35.42 38.32
N MET A 75 -19.42 34.27 37.82
CA MET A 75 -20.30 33.36 38.56
C MET A 75 -19.66 32.91 39.88
N LYS A 76 -18.38 32.53 39.84
CA LYS A 76 -17.60 32.14 41.02
C LYS A 76 -17.46 33.30 42.02
N ASN A 77 -17.16 34.51 41.55
CA ASN A 77 -17.03 35.68 42.41
C ASN A 77 -18.35 36.03 43.12
N VAL A 78 -19.49 35.84 42.45
CA VAL A 78 -20.82 36.03 43.04
C VAL A 78 -21.09 35.00 44.14
N ASP A 79 -20.78 33.73 43.91
CA ASP A 79 -20.94 32.67 44.91
C ASP A 79 -20.08 32.90 46.15
N ASP A 80 -18.82 33.30 45.95
CA ASP A 80 -17.90 33.58 47.06
C ASP A 80 -18.35 34.81 47.86
N LEU A 81 -18.84 35.86 47.20
CA LEU A 81 -19.40 37.03 47.87
C LEU A 81 -20.68 36.71 48.66
N LYS A 82 -21.57 35.87 48.11
CA LYS A 82 -22.77 35.39 48.81
C LYS A 82 -22.43 34.61 50.08
N LYS A 83 -21.41 33.75 50.03
CA LYS A 83 -20.90 33.04 51.21
C LYS A 83 -20.36 34.02 52.25
N GLU A 84 -19.56 35.01 51.83
CA GLU A 84 -19.02 36.03 52.74
C GLU A 84 -20.14 36.84 53.39
N ALA A 85 -21.16 37.25 52.64
CA ALA A 85 -22.33 37.96 53.16
C ALA A 85 -23.13 37.13 54.18
N TYR A 86 -23.30 35.82 53.93
CA TYR A 86 -23.96 34.91 54.86
C TYR A 86 -23.25 34.83 56.22
N THR A 87 -21.91 34.88 56.25
CA THR A 87 -21.16 34.93 57.52
C THR A 87 -21.42 36.20 58.34
N ILE A 88 -21.72 37.33 57.67
CA ILE A 88 -22.10 38.58 58.35
C ILE A 88 -23.52 38.46 58.94
N SER A 89 -24.45 37.84 58.21
CA SER A 89 -25.81 37.57 58.70
C SER A 89 -25.80 36.67 59.93
N GLN A 90 -25.02 35.59 59.94
CA GLN A 90 -24.85 34.75 61.15
C GLN A 90 -24.17 35.50 62.30
N GLY A 91 -23.20 36.37 61.99
CA GLY A 91 -22.57 37.23 62.97
C GLY A 91 -23.57 38.14 63.71
N MET A 92 -24.68 38.51 63.06
CA MET A 92 -25.74 39.34 63.62
C MET A 92 -26.54 38.62 64.72
N GLU A 93 -26.77 37.30 64.58
CA GLU A 93 -27.45 36.47 65.58
C GLU A 93 -26.60 36.32 66.87
N SER A 94 -25.27 36.36 66.73
CA SER A 94 -24.32 36.25 67.86
C SER A 94 -24.06 37.54 68.64
N VAL A 95 -24.62 38.69 68.22
CA VAL A 95 -24.45 39.99 68.91
C VAL A 95 -25.33 40.08 70.16
N GLU A 96 -26.34 39.22 70.30
CA GLU A 96 -27.16 39.13 71.51
C GLU A 96 -26.56 38.15 72.52
N VAL A 97 -25.72 38.64 73.44
CA VAL A 97 -25.49 37.96 74.72
C VAL A 97 -25.45 38.94 75.90
N ASN A 98 -26.26 38.57 76.90
CA ASN A 98 -26.47 39.10 78.24
C ASN A 98 -25.31 39.83 78.95
N CYS A 99 -25.66 40.93 79.61
CA CYS A 99 -25.03 41.38 80.86
C CYS A 99 -26.13 41.85 81.84
N PHE A 100 -26.28 41.12 82.95
CA PHE A 100 -27.01 41.44 84.19
C PHE A 100 -28.35 42.20 84.05
N ASN A 101 -29.45 41.48 83.77
CA ASN A 101 -30.88 41.74 84.05
C ASN A 101 -31.47 43.18 84.18
N ILE A 102 -30.78 44.25 83.77
CA ILE A 102 -31.23 45.64 83.99
C ILE A 102 -30.92 46.56 82.78
N VAL A 103 -29.89 46.33 81.96
CA VAL A 103 -29.68 47.11 80.71
C VAL A 103 -29.04 46.27 79.59
N ARG A 104 -29.68 46.16 78.42
CA ARG A 104 -29.09 45.56 77.19
C ARG A 104 -28.17 46.58 76.50
N LEU A 105 -26.86 46.48 76.66
CA LEU A 105 -25.88 47.26 75.89
C LEU A 105 -25.24 46.37 74.80
N PRO A 106 -25.39 46.71 73.50
CA PRO A 106 -24.75 45.97 72.41
C PRO A 106 -23.22 46.03 72.52
N ASN A 107 -22.53 44.94 72.14
CA ASN A 107 -21.07 44.96 72.02
C ASN A 107 -20.65 45.92 70.89
N LEU A 108 -20.23 47.13 71.25
CA LEU A 108 -19.88 48.21 70.32
C LEU A 108 -18.76 47.79 69.34
N LYS A 109 -17.79 46.99 69.77
CA LYS A 109 -16.71 46.50 68.89
C LYS A 109 -17.27 45.59 67.79
N SER A 110 -18.19 44.69 68.15
CA SER A 110 -18.86 43.80 67.18
C SER A 110 -19.77 44.56 66.23
N CYS A 111 -20.56 45.54 66.73
CA CYS A 111 -21.42 46.38 65.89
C CYS A 111 -20.62 47.17 64.85
N TYR A 112 -19.51 47.78 65.26
CA TYR A 112 -18.61 48.50 64.35
C TYR A 112 -17.99 47.57 63.29
N LEU A 113 -17.49 46.40 63.69
CA LEU A 113 -16.88 45.44 62.76
C LEU A 113 -17.90 44.92 61.74
N LEU A 114 -19.11 44.57 62.18
CA LEU A 114 -20.20 44.13 61.31
C LEU A 114 -20.62 45.25 60.34
N GLY A 115 -20.86 46.47 60.84
CA GLY A 115 -21.28 47.58 60.01
C GLY A 115 -20.23 48.02 58.99
N ARG A 116 -18.93 47.91 59.31
CA ARG A 116 -17.83 48.19 58.39
C ARG A 116 -17.66 47.09 57.35
N ARG A 117 -17.71 45.81 57.75
CA ARG A 117 -17.62 44.69 56.81
C ARG A 117 -18.81 44.68 55.86
N ALA A 118 -20.02 44.92 56.37
CA ALA A 118 -21.23 44.99 55.56
C ALA A 118 -21.10 46.07 54.46
N ALA A 119 -20.70 47.29 54.83
CA ALA A 119 -20.50 48.37 53.87
C ALA A 119 -19.42 48.04 52.81
N LYS A 120 -18.32 47.35 53.20
CA LYS A 120 -17.28 46.94 52.25
C LYS A 120 -17.79 45.91 51.24
N ILE A 121 -18.53 44.91 51.71
CA ILE A 121 -19.10 43.87 50.84
C ILE A 121 -20.19 44.47 49.93
N THR A 122 -20.98 45.44 50.43
CA THR A 122 -21.94 46.20 49.62
C THR A 122 -21.27 46.88 48.43
N ASP A 123 -20.13 47.57 48.62
CA ASP A 123 -19.39 48.20 47.52
C ASP A 123 -18.95 47.16 46.45
N VAL A 124 -18.52 45.97 46.90
CA VAL A 124 -18.12 44.88 46.00
C VAL A 124 -19.32 44.28 45.27
N ALA A 125 -20.46 44.12 45.95
CA ALA A 125 -21.71 43.64 45.35
C ALA A 125 -22.18 44.57 44.24
N GLN A 126 -22.18 45.89 44.47
CA GLN A 126 -22.56 46.89 43.47
C GLN A 126 -21.64 46.87 42.23
N LYS A 127 -20.34 46.64 42.44
CA LYS A 127 -19.40 46.47 41.33
C LYS A 127 -19.73 45.23 40.49
N LEU A 128 -19.96 44.08 41.12
CA LEU A 128 -20.32 42.84 40.42
C LEU A 128 -21.67 42.92 39.71
N ILE A 129 -22.65 43.64 40.27
CA ILE A 129 -23.92 43.96 39.60
C ILE A 129 -23.68 44.72 38.29
N GLY A 130 -22.77 45.70 38.31
CA GLY A 130 -22.36 46.45 37.12
C GLY A 130 -21.68 45.60 36.05
N GLU A 131 -20.86 44.63 36.47
CA GLU A 131 -20.12 43.72 35.57
C GLU A 131 -20.99 42.58 35.00
N GLY A 132 -22.08 42.21 35.67
CA GLY A 132 -22.92 41.06 35.31
C GLY A 132 -23.87 41.27 34.14
N LYS A 133 -23.58 42.20 33.22
CA LYS A 133 -24.40 42.48 32.03
C LYS A 133 -23.74 41.84 30.81
N PHE A 134 -24.18 40.64 30.44
CA PHE A 134 -23.63 39.89 29.32
C PHE A 134 -24.65 39.76 28.17
N ASP A 135 -24.31 40.26 26.98
CA ASP A 135 -25.15 40.10 25.78
C ASP A 135 -25.00 38.69 25.15
N GLN A 136 -23.84 38.06 25.30
CA GLN A 136 -23.56 36.70 24.82
C GLN A 136 -22.56 36.00 25.74
N VAL A 137 -22.92 34.81 26.25
CA VAL A 137 -22.12 34.07 27.25
C VAL A 137 -21.25 32.95 26.66
N GLY A 138 -21.54 32.47 25.44
CA GLY A 138 -20.83 31.38 24.78
C GLY A 138 -20.22 31.75 23.41
N TYR A 139 -19.47 30.82 22.83
CA TYR A 139 -19.01 30.83 21.43
C TYR A 139 -18.95 29.41 20.86
N ILE A 140 -19.15 29.27 19.55
CA ILE A 140 -19.07 27.98 18.85
C ILE A 140 -17.60 27.57 18.71
N ALA A 141 -17.23 26.44 19.29
CA ALA A 141 -15.92 25.83 19.09
C ALA A 141 -15.89 25.01 17.78
N PRO A 142 -14.72 24.84 17.13
CA PRO A 142 -14.58 23.96 15.98
C PRO A 142 -15.05 22.53 16.31
N LEU A 143 -15.82 21.91 15.42
CA LEU A 143 -16.44 20.60 15.61
C LEU A 143 -15.39 19.53 15.95
N GLY A 144 -15.55 18.88 17.11
CA GLY A 144 -14.87 17.63 17.44
C GLY A 144 -15.57 16.43 16.80
N LYS A 145 -14.82 15.37 16.49
CA LYS A 145 -15.39 14.14 15.89
C LYS A 145 -16.45 13.52 16.84
N MET A 146 -17.58 13.09 16.27
CA MET A 146 -18.54 12.21 16.94
C MET A 146 -17.91 10.84 17.27
N PRO A 147 -18.11 10.28 18.47
CA PRO A 147 -17.63 8.96 18.83
C PRO A 147 -18.69 7.91 18.48
N PHE A 148 -18.78 7.48 17.22
CA PHE A 148 -19.47 6.23 16.89
C PHE A 148 -18.79 5.44 15.78
N SER A 149 -18.79 4.11 16.00
CA SER A 149 -18.49 3.02 15.07
C SER A 149 -17.03 2.58 14.90
N GLU A 150 -16.40 2.15 15.99
CA GLU A 150 -15.50 0.97 15.92
C GLU A 150 -16.31 -0.27 16.27
N GLN A 151 -16.82 -0.99 15.27
CA GLN A 151 -17.00 -2.45 15.34
C GLN A 151 -17.49 -3.00 14.00
N THR A 152 -16.57 -3.55 13.22
CA THR A 152 -16.88 -4.69 12.36
C THR A 152 -15.65 -5.58 12.32
N GLN A 153 -15.68 -6.68 13.06
CA GLN A 153 -14.66 -7.72 12.96
C GLN A 153 -14.80 -8.41 11.59
N SER A 154 -13.84 -8.18 10.70
CA SER A 154 -13.65 -9.00 9.50
C SER A 154 -12.34 -9.78 9.62
N SER A 155 -12.40 -11.07 9.26
CA SER A 155 -11.34 -12.10 9.16
C SER A 155 -9.87 -11.65 9.23
N LYS A 156 -9.09 -12.33 10.09
CA LYS A 156 -7.67 -12.07 10.43
C LYS A 156 -6.70 -11.97 9.24
N GLU A 157 -6.91 -12.68 8.14
CA GLU A 157 -5.98 -12.66 6.99
C GLU A 157 -6.02 -11.36 6.18
N GLY A 158 -7.22 -10.78 6.01
CA GLY A 158 -7.38 -9.48 5.34
C GLY A 158 -6.80 -8.30 6.13
N LEU A 159 -6.65 -8.44 7.45
CA LEU A 159 -6.06 -7.41 8.31
C LEU A 159 -4.54 -7.31 8.16
N VAL A 160 -3.84 -8.45 8.01
CA VAL A 160 -2.37 -8.46 7.91
C VAL A 160 -1.90 -7.78 6.61
N SER A 161 -2.50 -8.14 5.47
CA SER A 161 -2.18 -7.52 4.17
C SER A 161 -2.46 -6.01 4.17
N ARG A 162 -3.60 -5.58 4.75
CA ARG A 162 -3.94 -4.16 4.88
C ARG A 162 -2.98 -3.41 5.80
N MET A 163 -2.50 -4.03 6.88
CA MET A 163 -1.51 -3.43 7.78
C MET A 163 -0.14 -3.25 7.10
N LEU A 164 0.29 -4.21 6.26
CA LEU A 164 1.51 -4.06 5.46
C LEU A 164 1.38 -2.89 4.48
N LYS A 165 0.27 -2.83 3.72
CA LYS A 165 0.05 -1.73 2.77
C LYS A 165 -0.08 -0.37 3.44
N LYS A 166 -0.70 -0.32 4.64
CA LYS A 166 -0.74 0.88 5.48
C LYS A 166 0.67 1.39 5.80
N LYS A 167 1.55 0.49 6.24
CA LYS A 167 2.94 0.82 6.58
C LYS A 167 3.70 1.34 5.36
N GLU A 168 3.60 0.66 4.22
CA GLU A 168 4.22 1.11 2.96
C GLU A 168 3.81 2.53 2.57
N VAL A 169 2.51 2.85 2.65
CA VAL A 169 2.01 4.18 2.32
C VAL A 169 2.54 5.23 3.30
N ILE A 170 2.58 4.93 4.60
CA ILE A 170 3.12 5.86 5.60
C ILE A 170 4.61 6.12 5.39
N GLU A 171 5.40 5.09 5.09
CA GLU A 171 6.83 5.26 4.77
C GLU A 171 7.01 6.09 3.50
N ALA A 172 6.22 5.84 2.44
CA ALA A 172 6.24 6.65 1.23
C ALA A 172 5.90 8.13 1.50
N LEU A 173 4.96 8.42 2.42
CA LEU A 173 4.59 9.79 2.79
C LEU A 173 5.69 10.52 3.59
N LYS A 174 6.57 9.79 4.29
CA LYS A 174 7.72 10.36 5.00
C LYS A 174 8.81 10.82 4.04
N GLU A 175 8.97 10.15 2.90
CA GLU A 175 9.98 10.51 1.90
C GLU A 175 9.71 11.87 1.24
N ASP A 176 10.72 12.74 1.20
CA ASP A 176 10.57 14.10 0.64
C ASP A 176 10.19 14.10 -0.85
N LYS A 177 10.71 13.15 -1.63
CA LYS A 177 10.48 13.00 -3.08
C LYS A 177 9.03 12.63 -3.45
N THR A 178 8.26 12.09 -2.51
CA THR A 178 6.92 11.56 -2.79
C THR A 178 5.88 12.65 -2.60
N GLY A 179 5.43 13.31 -3.67
CA GLY A 179 4.40 14.37 -3.58
C GLY A 179 2.94 13.86 -3.62
N LEU A 180 2.73 12.69 -4.23
CA LEU A 180 1.41 12.14 -4.53
C LEU A 180 1.44 10.62 -4.38
N VAL A 181 0.46 10.06 -3.68
CA VAL A 181 0.22 8.62 -3.52
C VAL A 181 -1.18 8.31 -4.04
N ALA A 182 -1.30 7.29 -4.90
CA ALA A 182 -2.59 6.83 -5.40
C ALA A 182 -2.90 5.41 -4.87
N ILE A 183 -4.13 5.19 -4.39
CA ILE A 183 -4.62 3.91 -3.84
C ILE A 183 -5.83 3.45 -4.65
N CYS A 184 -5.75 2.23 -5.17
CA CYS A 184 -6.66 1.76 -6.22
C CYS A 184 -7.14 0.35 -5.92
N GLY A 185 -8.30 0.00 -6.47
CA GLY A 185 -8.88 -1.32 -6.27
C GLY A 185 -10.39 -1.32 -6.46
N MET A 186 -10.98 -2.52 -6.47
CA MET A 186 -12.41 -2.69 -6.68
C MET A 186 -13.27 -1.98 -5.61
N PRO A 187 -14.54 -1.65 -5.91
CA PRO A 187 -15.49 -1.20 -4.90
C PRO A 187 -15.55 -2.17 -3.71
N GLY A 188 -15.73 -1.65 -2.49
CA GLY A 188 -15.88 -2.49 -1.29
C GLY A 188 -14.60 -3.11 -0.73
N VAL A 189 -13.44 -3.00 -1.41
CA VAL A 189 -12.17 -3.61 -0.93
C VAL A 189 -11.61 -2.97 0.36
N GLY A 190 -12.11 -1.78 0.74
CA GLY A 190 -11.71 -1.06 1.95
C GLY A 190 -10.70 0.08 1.74
N LYS A 191 -10.59 0.67 0.53
CA LYS A 191 -9.69 1.81 0.24
C LYS A 191 -9.93 3.01 1.16
N THR A 192 -11.20 3.42 1.29
CA THR A 192 -11.61 4.53 2.16
C THR A 192 -11.22 4.27 3.61
N TYR A 193 -11.45 3.05 4.09
CA TYR A 193 -11.05 2.63 5.43
C TYR A 193 -9.53 2.66 5.62
N LEU A 194 -8.75 2.17 4.65
CA LEU A 194 -7.29 2.22 4.70
C LEU A 194 -6.78 3.67 4.82
N VAL A 195 -7.35 4.59 4.04
CA VAL A 195 -6.97 6.00 4.07
C VAL A 195 -7.39 6.70 5.36
N GLU A 196 -8.54 6.34 5.94
CA GLU A 196 -8.95 6.82 7.27
C GLU A 196 -7.97 6.36 8.34
N GLN A 197 -7.58 5.08 8.31
CA GLN A 197 -6.58 4.51 9.21
C GLN A 197 -5.20 5.20 9.07
N ILE A 198 -4.81 5.57 7.84
CA ILE A 198 -3.58 6.35 7.59
C ILE A 198 -3.75 7.76 8.18
N ALA A 199 -4.86 8.44 7.88
CA ALA A 199 -5.12 9.80 8.36
C ALA A 199 -5.08 9.90 9.89
N ASP A 200 -5.65 8.92 10.60
CA ASP A 200 -5.65 8.90 12.06
C ASP A 200 -4.24 8.59 12.61
N GLN A 201 -3.49 7.68 11.99
CA GLN A 201 -2.12 7.37 12.41
C GLN A 201 -1.16 8.54 12.19
N VAL A 202 -1.20 9.20 11.04
CA VAL A 202 -0.30 10.34 10.77
C VAL A 202 -0.62 11.56 11.64
N LYS A 203 -1.88 11.71 12.09
CA LYS A 203 -2.29 12.70 13.09
C LYS A 203 -1.75 12.33 14.47
N PHE A 204 -1.87 11.07 14.88
CA PHE A 204 -1.37 10.57 16.16
C PHE A 204 0.15 10.72 16.28
N GLU A 205 0.88 10.33 15.24
CA GLU A 205 2.35 10.45 15.14
C GLU A 205 2.82 11.87 14.85
N LYS A 206 1.90 12.81 14.59
CA LYS A 206 2.19 14.23 14.25
C LYS A 206 3.14 14.38 13.05
N LEU A 207 3.04 13.47 12.06
CA LEU A 207 3.84 13.55 10.83
C LEU A 207 3.43 14.73 9.95
N PHE A 208 2.16 15.14 10.04
CA PHE A 208 1.60 16.31 9.39
C PHE A 208 1.00 17.23 10.44
N GLY A 209 1.24 18.53 10.29
CA GLY A 209 0.63 19.53 11.16
C GLY A 209 -0.88 19.63 10.92
N GLU A 210 -1.33 19.35 9.70
CA GLU A 210 -2.75 19.39 9.31
C GLU A 210 -3.06 18.31 8.26
N VAL A 211 -4.29 17.79 8.30
CA VAL A 211 -4.78 16.78 7.34
C VAL A 211 -6.20 17.18 6.92
N ALA A 212 -6.43 17.29 5.61
CA ALA A 212 -7.72 17.64 5.02
C ALA A 212 -8.18 16.55 4.05
N LYS A 213 -9.44 16.13 4.14
CA LYS A 213 -10.06 15.10 3.30
C LYS A 213 -11.25 15.68 2.52
N ALA A 214 -11.31 15.44 1.22
CA ALA A 214 -12.48 15.70 0.40
C ALA A 214 -12.96 14.41 -0.27
N ASN A 215 -14.28 14.25 -0.38
CA ASN A 215 -14.92 13.14 -1.07
C ASN A 215 -15.43 13.62 -2.44
N LEU A 216 -15.00 12.95 -3.50
CA LEU A 216 -15.39 13.24 -4.86
C LEU A 216 -16.53 12.29 -5.26
N SER A 217 -17.76 12.72 -5.04
CA SER A 217 -18.97 12.00 -5.49
C SER A 217 -19.08 11.97 -7.02
N GLN A 218 -20.10 11.28 -7.55
CA GLN A 218 -20.41 11.27 -8.99
C GLN A 218 -20.67 12.73 -9.45
N ASN A 219 -19.77 13.28 -10.27
CA ASN A 219 -19.66 14.69 -10.70
C ASN A 219 -19.16 15.66 -9.60
N PRO A 220 -17.86 15.68 -9.29
CA PRO A 220 -17.30 16.57 -8.28
C PRO A 220 -17.37 18.03 -8.76
N ASN A 221 -18.20 18.84 -8.10
CA ASN A 221 -18.13 20.29 -8.26
C ASN A 221 -16.84 20.80 -7.60
N THR A 222 -15.94 21.38 -8.37
CA THR A 222 -14.66 21.96 -7.90
C THR A 222 -14.85 22.86 -6.68
N ARG A 223 -15.95 23.62 -6.61
CA ARG A 223 -16.25 24.47 -5.45
C ARG A 223 -16.51 23.66 -4.20
N THR A 224 -17.29 22.58 -4.30
CA THR A 224 -17.61 21.70 -3.16
C THR A 224 -16.36 21.02 -2.62
N VAL A 225 -15.45 20.58 -3.50
CA VAL A 225 -14.15 20.02 -3.07
C VAL A 225 -13.32 21.09 -2.37
N GLN A 226 -13.24 22.31 -2.91
CA GLN A 226 -12.57 23.43 -2.27
C GLN A 226 -13.18 23.76 -0.90
N ASP A 227 -14.50 23.75 -0.76
CA ASP A 227 -15.19 24.06 0.49
C ASP A 227 -14.91 23.01 1.57
N GLN A 228 -14.96 21.71 1.23
CA GLN A 228 -14.62 20.62 2.16
C GLN A 228 -13.18 20.70 2.66
N LEU A 229 -12.23 20.99 1.76
CA LEU A 229 -10.83 21.17 2.12
C LEU A 229 -10.64 22.44 2.96
N ALA A 230 -11.28 23.55 2.58
CA ALA A 230 -11.16 24.82 3.26
C ALA A 230 -11.68 24.76 4.70
N GLU A 231 -12.82 24.10 4.91
CA GLU A 231 -13.38 23.85 6.24
C GLU A 231 -12.39 23.12 7.16
N GLN A 232 -11.76 22.05 6.67
CA GLN A 232 -10.79 21.27 7.46
C GLN A 232 -9.44 21.97 7.65
N LEU A 233 -9.08 22.90 6.76
CA LEU A 233 -7.86 23.73 6.86
C LEU A 233 -8.08 25.05 7.62
N GLY A 234 -9.31 25.31 8.09
CA GLY A 234 -9.69 26.57 8.73
C GLY A 234 -9.61 27.78 7.80
N LEU A 235 -9.73 27.59 6.49
CA LEU A 235 -9.66 28.62 5.47
C LEU A 235 -11.08 29.14 5.16
N LYS A 236 -11.27 30.46 5.19
CA LYS A 236 -12.48 31.09 4.65
C LYS A 236 -12.24 31.45 3.18
N ILE A 237 -13.10 30.95 2.30
CA ILE A 237 -13.16 31.31 0.89
C ILE A 237 -14.39 32.20 0.70
N SER A 238 -14.16 33.46 0.31
CA SER A 238 -15.22 34.47 0.09
C SER A 238 -15.30 34.91 -1.37
N GLU A 239 -14.33 34.47 -2.17
CA GLU A 239 -14.14 34.79 -3.56
C GLU A 239 -15.27 34.18 -4.41
N LYS A 240 -15.83 34.97 -5.33
CA LYS A 240 -16.99 34.58 -6.14
C LYS A 240 -16.64 33.82 -7.42
N THR A 241 -15.41 33.96 -7.92
CA THR A 241 -14.95 33.35 -9.17
C THR A 241 -14.10 32.11 -8.91
N ASP A 242 -14.22 31.08 -9.75
CA ASP A 242 -13.49 29.81 -9.58
C ASP A 242 -11.97 30.00 -9.53
N ARG A 243 -11.44 30.87 -10.40
CA ARG A 243 -10.02 31.20 -10.43
C ARG A 243 -9.52 31.77 -9.11
N ALA A 244 -10.20 32.79 -8.57
CA ALA A 244 -9.78 33.42 -7.31
C ALA A 244 -9.91 32.46 -6.12
N ARG A 245 -10.90 31.55 -6.13
CA ARG A 245 -11.00 30.48 -5.13
C ARG A 245 -9.82 29.50 -5.21
N ALA A 246 -9.42 29.12 -6.42
CA ALA A 246 -8.26 28.26 -6.65
C ALA A 246 -6.95 28.94 -6.22
N GLU A 247 -6.74 30.22 -6.56
CA GLU A 247 -5.57 30.99 -6.14
C GLU A 247 -5.49 31.13 -4.61
N ARG A 248 -6.65 31.32 -3.94
CA ARG A 248 -6.76 31.35 -2.47
C ARG A 248 -6.36 30.02 -1.85
N MET A 249 -6.87 28.91 -2.39
CA MET A 249 -6.53 27.56 -1.93
C MET A 249 -5.03 27.27 -2.15
N TYR A 250 -4.50 27.62 -3.32
CA TYR A 250 -3.09 27.47 -3.65
C TYR A 250 -2.21 28.21 -2.65
N THR A 251 -2.50 29.49 -2.39
CA THR A 251 -1.77 30.29 -1.41
C THR A 251 -1.74 29.62 -0.02
N ARG A 252 -2.85 29.02 0.41
CA ARG A 252 -2.95 28.36 1.71
C ARG A 252 -2.17 27.05 1.79
N LEU A 253 -2.12 26.30 0.69
CA LEU A 253 -1.38 25.04 0.60
C LEU A 253 0.12 25.27 0.37
N SER A 254 0.51 26.41 -0.20
CA SER A 254 1.90 26.76 -0.48
C SER A 254 2.62 27.54 0.62
N ASN A 255 1.93 28.45 1.33
CA ASN A 255 2.56 29.38 2.29
C ASN A 255 2.46 28.93 3.76
N GLY A 256 2.52 27.63 4.04
CA GLY A 256 2.42 27.09 5.40
C GLY A 256 3.75 26.65 5.99
N ASP A 257 4.04 27.04 7.23
CA ASP A 257 5.16 26.47 8.03
C ASP A 257 4.95 24.99 8.39
N LYS A 258 3.73 24.47 8.16
CA LYS A 258 3.31 23.11 8.54
C LYS A 258 3.30 22.18 7.34
N ARG A 259 3.68 20.91 7.56
CA ARG A 259 3.38 19.83 6.60
C ARG A 259 1.88 19.56 6.55
N ILE A 260 1.30 19.55 5.36
CA ILE A 260 -0.13 19.33 5.10
C ILE A 260 -0.31 18.05 4.30
N LEU A 261 -1.25 17.20 4.72
CA LEU A 261 -1.71 16.06 3.95
C LEU A 261 -3.12 16.33 3.40
N VAL A 262 -3.27 16.31 2.08
CA VAL A 262 -4.58 16.38 1.40
C VAL A 262 -4.99 14.99 0.95
N ILE A 263 -6.23 14.60 1.22
CA ILE A 263 -6.82 13.33 0.84
C ILE A 263 -7.99 13.59 -0.10
N LEU A 264 -7.92 13.04 -1.31
CA LEU A 264 -9.00 13.06 -2.30
C LEU A 264 -9.57 11.66 -2.43
N ASP A 265 -10.75 11.43 -1.85
CA ASP A 265 -11.36 10.10 -1.73
C ASP A 265 -12.44 9.86 -2.80
N ASP A 266 -12.53 8.64 -3.30
CA ASP A 266 -13.46 8.13 -4.33
C ASP A 266 -13.39 8.85 -5.69
N VAL A 267 -12.20 9.24 -6.14
CA VAL A 267 -12.01 9.90 -7.44
C VAL A 267 -12.44 9.02 -8.61
N ARG A 268 -13.35 9.53 -9.45
CA ARG A 268 -13.94 8.81 -10.60
C ARG A 268 -13.55 9.37 -11.97
N GLU A 269 -12.93 10.55 -12.05
CA GLU A 269 -12.50 11.21 -13.29
C GLU A 269 -11.19 11.98 -13.04
N GLU A 270 -10.66 12.68 -14.06
CA GLU A 270 -9.45 13.50 -13.89
C GLU A 270 -9.65 14.56 -12.81
N VAL A 271 -8.67 14.69 -11.92
CA VAL A 271 -8.63 15.79 -10.96
C VAL A 271 -7.80 16.90 -11.56
N ASP A 272 -8.45 18.00 -11.96
CA ASP A 272 -7.74 19.23 -12.29
C ASP A 272 -7.28 19.92 -11.00
N PHE A 273 -6.09 19.53 -10.55
CA PHE A 273 -5.43 20.12 -9.38
C PHE A 273 -5.25 21.64 -9.51
N LYS A 274 -5.07 22.17 -10.72
CA LYS A 274 -4.95 23.62 -10.95
C LYS A 274 -6.28 24.32 -10.69
N SER A 275 -7.39 23.75 -11.16
CA SER A 275 -8.73 24.27 -10.84
C SER A 275 -9.05 24.20 -9.34
N LEU A 276 -8.55 23.18 -8.65
CA LEU A 276 -8.70 23.05 -7.20
C LEU A 276 -7.79 23.98 -6.41
N GLY A 277 -6.71 24.48 -7.03
CA GLY A 277 -5.68 25.24 -6.33
C GLY A 277 -4.76 24.36 -5.50
N ILE A 278 -4.54 23.10 -5.90
CA ILE A 278 -3.61 22.17 -5.25
C ILE A 278 -2.28 22.24 -6.01
N PRO A 279 -1.17 22.62 -5.37
CA PRO A 279 0.16 22.59 -5.99
C PRO A 279 0.55 21.17 -6.42
N VAL A 280 0.90 20.96 -7.69
CA VAL A 280 1.34 19.65 -8.19
C VAL A 280 2.87 19.64 -8.35
N ARG A 281 3.52 18.89 -7.44
CA ARG A 281 4.94 18.47 -7.43
C ARG A 281 6.03 19.56 -7.43
N GLY A 282 6.95 19.45 -6.47
CA GLY A 282 8.26 20.15 -6.45
C GLY A 282 8.26 21.53 -5.80
N GLU A 283 7.13 22.23 -5.83
CA GLU A 283 7.04 23.62 -5.38
C GLU A 283 6.82 23.75 -3.85
N CYS A 284 6.30 22.71 -3.18
CA CYS A 284 6.01 22.73 -1.74
C CYS A 284 6.41 21.41 -1.06
N LYS A 285 7.61 21.33 -0.46
CA LYS A 285 8.07 20.15 0.31
C LYS A 285 7.13 19.76 1.45
N GLY A 286 6.31 20.70 1.93
CA GLY A 286 5.36 20.50 3.00
C GLY A 286 4.05 19.81 2.61
N LEU A 287 3.70 19.77 1.31
CA LEU A 287 2.42 19.24 0.86
C LEU A 287 2.55 17.78 0.36
N LYS A 288 1.67 16.92 0.84
CA LYS A 288 1.50 15.54 0.35
C LYS A 288 0.04 15.32 -0.03
N VAL A 289 -0.19 14.56 -1.10
CA VAL A 289 -1.55 14.25 -1.56
C VAL A 289 -1.75 12.74 -1.61
N ILE A 290 -2.84 12.24 -1.04
CA ILE A 290 -3.34 10.87 -1.24
C ILE A 290 -4.60 10.94 -2.09
N LEU A 291 -4.69 10.07 -3.10
CA LEU A 291 -5.87 9.93 -3.93
C LEU A 291 -6.35 8.49 -3.90
N THR A 292 -7.66 8.26 -3.68
CA THR A 292 -8.25 6.93 -3.86
C THR A 292 -9.11 6.90 -5.12
N SER A 293 -9.02 5.81 -5.88
CA SER A 293 -9.86 5.64 -7.07
C SER A 293 -10.28 4.18 -7.26
N ARG A 294 -11.40 3.98 -7.95
CA ARG A 294 -11.83 2.67 -8.47
C ARG A 294 -11.21 2.38 -9.84
N LEU A 295 -10.68 3.41 -10.49
CA LEU A 295 -10.20 3.37 -11.86
C LEU A 295 -8.68 3.25 -11.87
N SER A 296 -8.18 2.15 -12.44
CA SER A 296 -6.74 1.87 -12.55
C SER A 296 -5.97 3.00 -13.26
N HIS A 297 -6.58 3.66 -14.25
CA HIS A 297 -5.93 4.71 -15.03
C HIS A 297 -5.71 6.02 -14.25
N VAL A 298 -6.62 6.43 -13.36
CA VAL A 298 -6.43 7.62 -12.50
C VAL A 298 -5.19 7.45 -11.62
N CYS A 299 -4.98 6.24 -11.15
CA CYS A 299 -3.78 5.87 -10.40
C CYS A 299 -2.52 5.65 -11.24
N SER A 300 -2.68 5.49 -12.55
CA SER A 300 -1.57 5.26 -13.49
C SER A 300 -1.04 6.55 -14.09
N LEU A 301 -1.70 7.70 -13.85
CA LEU A 301 -1.24 9.02 -14.29
C LEU A 301 0.15 9.39 -13.72
N PRO A 302 0.45 9.17 -12.42
CA PRO A 302 1.79 9.39 -11.88
C PRO A 302 2.84 8.49 -12.54
N LEU A 303 2.47 7.25 -12.87
CA LEU A 303 3.34 6.33 -13.60
C LEU A 303 3.58 6.84 -15.03
N ALA A 304 2.53 7.20 -15.77
CA ALA A 304 2.62 7.75 -17.12
C ALA A 304 3.55 8.96 -17.19
N ILE A 305 3.44 9.89 -16.24
CA ILE A 305 4.33 11.06 -16.14
C ILE A 305 5.80 10.62 -15.98
N VAL A 306 6.08 9.67 -15.08
CA VAL A 306 7.45 9.20 -14.80
C VAL A 306 8.02 8.43 -15.99
N VAL A 307 7.23 7.54 -16.59
CA VAL A 307 7.57 6.71 -17.76
C VAL A 307 7.91 7.61 -18.96
N VAL A 308 7.11 8.65 -19.19
CA VAL A 308 7.36 9.64 -20.24
C VAL A 308 8.61 10.45 -19.93
N ALA A 309 8.70 11.05 -18.73
CA ALA A 309 9.85 11.88 -18.34
C ALA A 309 11.18 11.12 -18.42
N LYS A 310 11.20 9.81 -18.14
CA LYS A 310 12.39 8.97 -18.28
C LYS A 310 12.76 8.69 -19.73
N ALA A 311 11.78 8.35 -20.57
CA ALA A 311 12.01 8.20 -22.02
C ALA A 311 12.48 9.53 -22.67
N PHE A 312 12.03 10.67 -22.16
CA PHE A 312 12.60 11.98 -22.52
C PHE A 312 14.06 12.12 -22.12
N LYS A 313 14.41 11.79 -20.87
CA LYS A 313 15.78 11.93 -20.36
C LYS A 313 16.79 11.09 -21.14
N SER A 314 16.40 9.91 -21.64
CA SER A 314 17.30 9.03 -22.38
C SER A 314 17.51 9.47 -23.83
N ASN A 315 16.49 10.01 -24.50
CA ASN A 315 16.50 10.17 -25.96
C ASN A 315 16.48 11.63 -26.45
N HIS A 316 16.19 12.61 -25.57
CA HIS A 316 15.89 14.00 -25.95
C HIS A 316 16.57 15.03 -25.03
N THR A 317 17.82 15.35 -25.34
CA THR A 317 18.66 16.27 -24.54
C THR A 317 18.63 17.72 -25.00
N THR A 318 17.98 18.05 -26.13
CA THR A 318 17.95 19.40 -26.73
C THR A 318 16.55 20.02 -26.77
N PRO A 319 16.37 21.34 -26.61
CA PRO A 319 15.04 21.99 -26.64
C PRO A 319 14.18 21.67 -27.88
N GLU A 320 14.80 21.45 -29.04
CA GLU A 320 14.14 21.08 -30.29
C GLU A 320 13.54 19.67 -30.20
N SER A 321 14.25 18.72 -29.59
CA SER A 321 13.77 17.36 -29.38
C SER A 321 12.57 17.30 -28.43
N TRP A 322 12.50 18.21 -27.45
CA TRP A 322 11.33 18.36 -26.57
C TRP A 322 10.08 18.82 -27.32
N ASN A 323 10.23 19.77 -28.25
CA ASN A 323 9.12 20.24 -29.08
C ASN A 323 8.62 19.15 -30.05
N ILE A 324 9.51 18.31 -30.58
CA ILE A 324 9.14 17.16 -31.44
C ILE A 324 8.36 16.13 -30.65
N ALA A 325 8.84 15.73 -29.49
CA ALA A 325 8.16 14.75 -28.64
C ALA A 325 6.82 15.28 -28.08
N LEU A 326 6.73 16.58 -27.76
CA LEU A 326 5.44 17.21 -27.42
C LEU A 326 4.43 17.13 -28.59
N ARG A 327 4.89 17.37 -29.83
CA ARG A 327 4.04 17.22 -31.03
C ARG A 327 3.62 15.77 -31.24
N GLN A 328 4.50 14.80 -30.99
CA GLN A 328 4.19 13.37 -31.08
C GLN A 328 3.15 12.97 -30.02
N LEU A 329 3.36 13.32 -28.75
CA LEU A 329 2.40 13.05 -27.67
C LEU A 329 1.02 13.65 -27.99
N LYS A 330 0.96 14.91 -28.45
CA LYS A 330 -0.29 15.54 -28.91
C LYS A 330 -0.94 14.80 -30.08
N LYS A 331 -0.15 14.24 -30.99
CA LYS A 331 -0.64 13.44 -32.13
C LYS A 331 -1.26 12.11 -31.67
N TYR A 332 -0.71 11.48 -30.63
CA TYR A 332 -1.31 10.27 -30.03
C TYR A 332 -2.64 10.58 -29.32
N THR A 333 -2.76 11.75 -28.68
CA THR A 333 -4.02 12.22 -28.06
C THR A 333 -5.09 12.63 -29.07
N MET A 334 -4.74 12.88 -30.35
CA MET A 334 -5.65 13.38 -31.39
C MET A 334 -6.27 12.30 -32.29
N ARG A 335 -6.05 11.00 -32.01
CA ARG A 335 -6.83 9.93 -32.66
C ARG A 335 -8.13 9.76 -31.87
N ASP A 336 -9.14 10.55 -32.22
CA ASP A 336 -10.54 10.55 -31.74
C ASP A 336 -10.84 9.65 -30.51
N ILE A 337 -11.02 10.24 -29.31
CA ILE A 337 -11.98 9.90 -28.20
C ILE A 337 -11.65 10.68 -26.89
N GLU A 338 -12.67 10.93 -26.04
CA GLU A 338 -12.64 11.66 -24.75
C GLU A 338 -12.12 10.83 -23.55
N GLY A 339 -11.12 11.33 -22.79
CA GLY A 339 -10.84 10.91 -21.41
C GLY A 339 -9.37 10.68 -20.98
N VAL A 340 -9.15 10.46 -19.67
CA VAL A 340 -7.82 10.24 -19.01
C VAL A 340 -7.14 8.94 -19.42
N GLN A 341 -7.94 7.94 -19.85
CA GLN A 341 -7.45 6.63 -20.28
C GLN A 341 -6.50 6.76 -21.47
N ASP A 342 -6.81 7.65 -22.41
CA ASP A 342 -6.02 7.85 -23.63
C ASP A 342 -4.70 8.57 -23.36
N LEU A 343 -4.63 9.45 -22.35
CA LEU A 343 -3.39 10.13 -21.96
C LEU A 343 -2.38 9.17 -21.33
N VAL A 344 -2.82 8.34 -20.38
CA VAL A 344 -1.98 7.30 -19.76
C VAL A 344 -1.53 6.29 -20.80
N PHE A 345 -2.46 5.83 -21.64
CA PHE A 345 -2.19 4.89 -22.71
C PHE A 345 -1.19 5.45 -23.72
N SER A 346 -1.42 6.66 -24.23
CA SER A 346 -0.53 7.34 -25.20
C SER A 346 0.86 7.58 -24.62
N SER A 347 0.93 7.93 -23.33
CA SER A 347 2.18 8.17 -22.61
C SER A 347 3.04 6.90 -22.51
N ILE A 348 2.43 5.80 -22.08
CA ILE A 348 3.12 4.51 -21.96
C ILE A 348 3.47 3.97 -23.35
N MET A 349 2.55 4.08 -24.32
CA MET A 349 2.78 3.66 -25.70
C MET A 349 3.93 4.43 -26.35
N TRP A 350 4.02 5.74 -26.12
CA TRP A 350 5.14 6.55 -26.58
C TRP A 350 6.46 6.07 -25.99
N SER A 351 6.54 5.82 -24.68
CA SER A 351 7.76 5.29 -24.07
C SER A 351 8.11 3.89 -24.57
N TYR A 352 7.11 3.05 -24.86
CA TYR A 352 7.33 1.76 -25.53
C TYR A 352 7.94 1.94 -26.92
N ASP A 353 7.39 2.82 -27.75
CA ASP A 353 7.88 3.07 -29.11
C ASP A 353 9.35 3.53 -29.11
N HIS A 354 9.74 4.28 -28.07
CA HIS A 354 11.08 4.84 -27.85
C HIS A 354 12.08 3.87 -27.20
N LEU A 355 11.69 2.64 -26.88
CA LEU A 355 12.66 1.60 -26.53
C LEU A 355 13.54 1.29 -27.75
N GLU A 356 14.85 1.45 -27.60
CA GLU A 356 15.83 1.22 -28.68
C GLU A 356 15.94 -0.27 -29.05
N SER A 357 15.81 -1.15 -28.06
CA SER A 357 15.98 -2.59 -28.22
C SER A 357 14.68 -3.30 -28.61
N ALA A 358 14.67 -3.93 -29.79
CA ALA A 358 13.57 -4.82 -30.21
C ALA A 358 13.41 -6.03 -29.27
N GLU A 359 14.52 -6.50 -28.69
CA GLU A 359 14.50 -7.57 -27.69
C GLU A 359 13.84 -7.09 -26.38
N ALA A 360 14.04 -5.83 -25.96
CA ALA A 360 13.36 -5.26 -24.79
C ALA A 360 11.84 -5.17 -25.02
N LYS A 361 11.42 -4.73 -26.21
CA LYS A 361 10.00 -4.72 -26.61
C LYS A 361 9.40 -6.12 -26.54
N SER A 362 10.12 -7.10 -27.07
CA SER A 362 9.69 -8.50 -27.09
C SER A 362 9.61 -9.12 -25.69
N LEU A 363 10.59 -8.83 -24.82
CA LEU A 363 10.58 -9.27 -23.44
C LEU A 363 9.41 -8.65 -22.66
N LEU A 364 9.09 -7.37 -22.90
CA LEU A 364 7.94 -6.71 -22.28
C LEU A 364 6.61 -7.39 -22.67
N PHE A 365 6.48 -7.83 -23.93
CA PHE A 365 5.34 -8.63 -24.36
C PHE A 365 5.26 -9.98 -23.66
N LEU A 366 6.39 -10.68 -23.48
CA LEU A 366 6.41 -11.93 -22.72
C LEU A 366 5.94 -11.71 -21.27
N CYS A 367 6.34 -10.60 -20.64
CA CYS A 367 5.83 -10.24 -19.31
C CYS A 367 4.30 -10.01 -19.30
N SER A 368 3.72 -9.50 -20.40
CA SER A 368 2.27 -9.27 -20.49
C SER A 368 1.42 -10.55 -20.59
N LEU A 369 2.06 -11.70 -20.88
CA LEU A 369 1.40 -13.02 -20.90
C LEU A 369 0.98 -13.50 -19.52
N PHE A 370 1.52 -12.92 -18.45
CA PHE A 370 1.18 -13.29 -17.09
C PHE A 370 -0.06 -12.53 -16.58
N PRO A 371 -0.77 -13.07 -15.57
CA PRO A 371 -1.90 -12.38 -14.93
C PRO A 371 -1.51 -11.02 -14.31
N GLU A 372 -2.51 -10.19 -14.04
CA GLU A 372 -2.35 -8.93 -13.30
C GLU A 372 -1.67 -9.18 -11.95
N ASP A 373 -0.76 -8.27 -11.58
CA ASP A 373 0.02 -8.29 -10.32
C ASP A 373 0.84 -9.58 -10.06
N TYR A 374 1.00 -10.44 -11.07
CA TYR A 374 1.77 -11.67 -10.96
C TYR A 374 3.26 -11.39 -10.77
N SER A 375 3.88 -12.02 -9.77
CA SER A 375 5.33 -12.03 -9.59
C SER A 375 5.94 -13.00 -10.60
N ILE A 376 6.54 -12.48 -11.67
CA ILE A 376 7.07 -13.26 -12.78
C ILE A 376 8.50 -13.70 -12.42
N PRO A 377 8.79 -15.00 -12.26
CA PRO A 377 10.15 -15.46 -12.04
C PRO A 377 11.02 -15.20 -13.27
N LEU A 378 12.22 -14.67 -13.07
CA LEU A 378 13.18 -14.39 -14.15
C LEU A 378 13.48 -15.64 -14.97
N GLU A 379 13.63 -16.78 -14.31
CA GLU A 379 13.96 -18.03 -14.99
C GLU A 379 12.88 -18.49 -15.99
N ARG A 380 11.61 -18.16 -15.75
CA ARG A 380 10.55 -18.42 -16.75
C ARG A 380 10.77 -17.59 -18.02
N LEU A 381 11.19 -16.34 -17.88
CA LEU A 381 11.50 -15.48 -19.03
C LEU A 381 12.74 -15.97 -19.79
N VAL A 382 13.75 -16.52 -19.09
CA VAL A 382 14.91 -17.18 -19.69
C VAL A 382 14.47 -18.38 -20.53
N ARG A 383 13.65 -19.27 -19.96
CA ARG A 383 13.12 -20.45 -20.66
C ARG A 383 12.32 -20.06 -21.90
N TYR A 384 11.43 -19.07 -21.79
CA TYR A 384 10.64 -18.60 -22.94
C TYR A 384 11.50 -17.94 -24.00
N GLY A 385 12.44 -17.08 -23.59
CA GLY A 385 13.36 -16.40 -24.49
C GLY A 385 14.25 -17.37 -25.26
N LYS A 386 14.73 -18.43 -24.59
CA LYS A 386 15.49 -19.50 -25.23
C LYS A 386 14.66 -20.28 -26.24
N GLY A 387 13.49 -20.77 -25.83
CA GLY A 387 12.63 -21.56 -26.71
C GLY A 387 12.13 -20.78 -27.93
N LEU A 388 11.80 -19.50 -27.76
CA LEU A 388 11.39 -18.61 -28.85
C LEU A 388 12.54 -18.13 -29.73
N GLN A 389 13.80 -18.40 -29.34
CA GLN A 389 15.00 -17.86 -29.98
C GLN A 389 14.95 -16.32 -30.06
N LEU A 390 14.55 -15.69 -28.96
CA LEU A 390 14.27 -14.26 -28.91
C LEU A 390 15.53 -13.39 -28.97
N PHE A 391 16.67 -13.93 -28.56
CA PHE A 391 17.94 -13.19 -28.45
C PHE A 391 18.93 -13.72 -29.49
N GLN A 392 19.41 -12.83 -30.36
CA GLN A 392 20.33 -13.20 -31.45
C GLN A 392 21.72 -13.56 -30.91
N ASP A 393 22.37 -14.55 -31.52
CA ASP A 393 23.75 -14.97 -31.20
C ASP A 393 23.95 -15.38 -29.73
N ARG A 394 22.97 -16.08 -29.13
CA ARG A 394 23.03 -16.57 -27.74
C ARG A 394 22.81 -18.08 -27.68
N GLU A 395 23.92 -18.81 -27.56
CA GLU A 395 23.90 -20.27 -27.63
C GLU A 395 23.61 -20.94 -26.27
N THR A 396 24.16 -20.44 -25.16
CA THR A 396 23.96 -21.06 -23.83
C THR A 396 22.77 -20.48 -23.07
N LEU A 397 22.31 -21.17 -22.03
CA LEU A 397 21.32 -20.66 -21.07
C LEU A 397 21.90 -19.53 -20.22
N GLY A 398 23.20 -19.58 -19.91
CA GLY A 398 23.93 -18.51 -19.24
C GLY A 398 23.83 -17.19 -20.00
N ASP A 399 24.16 -17.18 -21.29
CA ASP A 399 24.14 -15.96 -22.10
C ASP A 399 22.74 -15.38 -22.25
N VAL A 400 21.72 -16.25 -22.38
CA VAL A 400 20.31 -15.83 -22.43
C VAL A 400 19.88 -15.22 -21.11
N ARG A 401 20.28 -15.83 -19.98
CA ARG A 401 19.98 -15.32 -18.64
C ARG A 401 20.60 -13.96 -18.41
N ASP A 402 21.87 -13.76 -18.77
CA ASP A 402 22.54 -12.46 -18.66
C ASP A 402 21.84 -11.40 -19.52
N ARG A 403 21.42 -11.77 -20.73
CA ARG A 403 20.67 -10.86 -21.61
C ARG A 403 19.31 -10.48 -21.03
N VAL A 404 18.55 -11.43 -20.48
CA VAL A 404 17.27 -11.17 -19.80
C VAL A 404 17.48 -10.22 -18.62
N HIS A 405 18.49 -10.44 -17.77
CA HIS A 405 18.79 -9.55 -16.64
C HIS A 405 19.12 -8.12 -17.11
N MET A 406 19.95 -7.97 -18.15
CA MET A 406 20.25 -6.66 -18.73
C MET A 406 18.98 -5.95 -19.22
N LEU A 407 18.13 -6.64 -19.99
CA LEU A 407 16.90 -6.06 -20.54
C LEU A 407 15.89 -5.72 -19.43
N ILE A 408 15.78 -6.56 -18.39
CA ILE A 408 14.96 -6.25 -17.20
C ILE A 408 15.44 -4.96 -16.53
N ASN A 409 16.76 -4.83 -16.33
CA ASN A 409 17.32 -3.63 -15.73
C ASN A 409 17.08 -2.39 -16.59
N GLU A 410 17.09 -2.51 -17.91
CA GLU A 410 16.68 -1.42 -18.81
C GLU A 410 15.20 -1.08 -18.66
N LEU A 411 14.30 -2.07 -18.71
CA LEU A 411 12.85 -1.84 -18.55
C LEU A 411 12.51 -1.25 -17.18
N LYS A 412 13.24 -1.63 -16.11
CA LYS A 412 13.14 -1.02 -14.77
C LYS A 412 13.57 0.45 -14.78
N LYS A 413 14.62 0.84 -15.53
CA LYS A 413 15.02 2.26 -15.67
C LYS A 413 13.91 3.13 -16.28
N TYR A 414 13.10 2.56 -17.16
CA TYR A 414 11.94 3.21 -17.77
C TYR A 414 10.65 3.08 -16.94
N TYR A 415 10.68 2.45 -15.76
CA TYR A 415 9.52 2.16 -14.92
C TYR A 415 8.44 1.32 -15.62
N LEU A 416 8.82 0.56 -16.65
CA LEU A 416 7.91 -0.36 -17.33
C LEU A 416 7.79 -1.69 -16.56
N LEU A 417 8.82 -2.05 -15.80
CA LEU A 417 8.82 -3.17 -14.84
C LEU A 417 9.18 -2.66 -13.44
N VAL A 418 8.68 -3.36 -12.42
CA VAL A 418 8.98 -3.10 -11.00
C VAL A 418 9.51 -4.40 -10.37
N SER A 419 10.40 -4.29 -9.39
CA SER A 419 10.80 -5.44 -8.58
C SER A 419 9.61 -5.95 -7.77
N SER A 420 9.52 -7.26 -7.58
CA SER A 420 8.48 -7.86 -6.72
C SER A 420 8.68 -7.49 -5.25
N ASP A 421 7.59 -7.52 -4.46
CA ASP A 421 7.64 -7.25 -3.02
C ASP A 421 8.32 -8.43 -2.30
N GLY A 422 9.58 -8.26 -1.90
CA GLY A 422 10.39 -9.28 -1.22
C GLY A 422 11.88 -8.96 -1.25
N GLU A 423 12.68 -9.65 -0.44
CA GLU A 423 14.15 -9.46 -0.36
C GLU A 423 14.91 -10.04 -1.58
N GLN A 424 14.24 -10.78 -2.46
CA GLN A 424 14.85 -11.45 -3.62
C GLN A 424 14.61 -10.65 -4.92
N GLU A 425 15.67 -10.30 -5.65
CA GLU A 425 15.61 -9.63 -6.97
C GLU A 425 15.24 -10.58 -8.14
N ASP A 426 14.77 -11.78 -7.82
CA ASP A 426 14.60 -12.96 -8.68
C ASP A 426 13.29 -12.97 -9.49
N SER A 427 12.45 -11.95 -9.27
CA SER A 427 11.15 -11.82 -9.89
C SER A 427 10.81 -10.36 -10.20
N VAL A 428 9.98 -10.18 -11.23
CA VAL A 428 9.50 -8.86 -11.68
C VAL A 428 8.00 -8.83 -11.77
N LYS A 429 7.43 -7.64 -11.55
CA LYS A 429 6.02 -7.34 -11.79
C LYS A 429 5.88 -6.37 -12.94
N LEU A 430 4.89 -6.64 -13.79
CA LEU A 430 4.46 -5.71 -14.83
C LEU A 430 3.26 -4.91 -14.31
N HIS A 431 3.34 -3.58 -14.37
CA HIS A 431 2.24 -2.74 -13.91
C HIS A 431 1.01 -2.92 -14.81
N ASN A 432 -0.20 -2.99 -14.23
CA ASN A 432 -1.44 -3.28 -14.96
C ASN A 432 -1.67 -2.33 -16.17
N ALA A 433 -1.45 -1.02 -16.01
CA ALA A 433 -1.53 -0.09 -17.15
C ALA A 433 -0.50 -0.34 -18.27
N VAL A 434 0.72 -0.79 -17.94
CA VAL A 434 1.73 -1.15 -18.94
C VAL A 434 1.34 -2.45 -19.63
N ARG A 435 0.81 -3.41 -18.86
CA ARG A 435 0.25 -4.65 -19.38
C ARG A 435 -0.89 -4.39 -20.37
N ASP A 436 -1.83 -3.51 -20.03
CA ASP A 436 -2.96 -3.15 -20.90
C ASP A 436 -2.49 -2.53 -22.22
N VAL A 437 -1.47 -1.67 -22.17
CA VAL A 437 -0.84 -1.10 -23.36
C VAL A 437 -0.19 -2.20 -24.21
N CYS A 438 0.56 -3.11 -23.60
CA CYS A 438 1.17 -4.25 -24.30
C CYS A 438 0.12 -5.14 -24.97
N LEU A 439 -0.96 -5.48 -24.26
CA LEU A 439 -2.05 -6.29 -24.82
C LEU A 439 -2.79 -5.57 -25.95
N SER A 440 -2.99 -4.26 -25.84
CA SER A 440 -3.60 -3.45 -26.89
C SER A 440 -2.72 -3.38 -28.14
N ILE A 441 -1.41 -3.19 -28.00
CA ILE A 441 -0.46 -3.23 -29.11
C ILE A 441 -0.46 -4.62 -29.76
N ALA A 442 -0.38 -5.67 -28.93
CA ALA A 442 -0.41 -7.05 -29.40
C ALA A 442 -1.70 -7.37 -30.17
N SER A 443 -2.85 -6.83 -29.76
CA SER A 443 -4.13 -7.07 -30.44
C SER A 443 -4.26 -6.48 -31.85
N LYS A 444 -3.36 -5.56 -32.26
CA LYS A 444 -3.44 -4.80 -33.52
C LYS A 444 -2.26 -5.02 -34.47
N GLY A 445 -1.24 -5.80 -34.08
CA GLY A 445 0.00 -6.00 -34.84
C GLY A 445 0.17 -7.39 -35.48
N GLU A 446 1.37 -7.68 -36.01
CA GLU A 446 1.77 -8.99 -36.57
C GLU A 446 1.93 -10.09 -35.49
N HIS A 447 1.92 -9.71 -34.21
CA HIS A 447 2.09 -10.60 -33.06
C HIS A 447 0.85 -10.56 -32.17
N VAL A 448 -0.22 -11.21 -32.62
CA VAL A 448 -1.49 -11.26 -31.87
C VAL A 448 -1.33 -12.18 -30.66
N PHE A 449 -1.37 -11.61 -29.46
CA PHE A 449 -1.33 -12.37 -28.21
C PHE A 449 -2.73 -12.47 -27.61
N LEU A 450 -3.08 -13.66 -27.10
CA LEU A 450 -4.28 -13.86 -26.30
C LEU A 450 -3.88 -14.08 -24.84
N VAL A 451 -4.31 -13.19 -23.95
CA VAL A 451 -4.18 -13.39 -22.50
C VAL A 451 -5.56 -13.27 -21.88
N ARG A 452 -6.14 -14.38 -21.43
CA ARG A 452 -7.52 -14.41 -20.91
C ARG A 452 -7.70 -15.33 -19.71
N ASN A 453 -8.65 -14.95 -18.85
CA ASN A 453 -9.27 -15.81 -17.85
C ASN A 453 -10.54 -16.44 -18.47
N ALA A 454 -10.38 -17.61 -19.09
CA ALA A 454 -11.40 -18.45 -19.75
C ALA A 454 -12.14 -17.89 -21.01
N ARG A 455 -12.62 -18.87 -21.80
CA ARG A 455 -13.15 -18.91 -23.18
C ARG A 455 -12.50 -18.00 -24.25
N VAL A 456 -11.97 -18.68 -25.27
CA VAL A 456 -11.48 -18.06 -26.51
C VAL A 456 -12.70 -17.69 -27.35
N GLU A 457 -12.97 -16.39 -27.51
CA GLU A 457 -13.89 -15.94 -28.55
C GLU A 457 -13.18 -16.01 -29.91
N GLU A 458 -13.96 -16.33 -30.94
CA GLU A 458 -13.50 -16.85 -32.24
C GLU A 458 -12.89 -15.81 -33.18
N ARG A 459 -11.97 -14.96 -32.70
CA ARG A 459 -11.44 -13.88 -33.53
C ARG A 459 -9.91 -13.86 -33.48
N HIS A 460 -9.33 -14.36 -34.58
CA HIS A 460 -7.97 -14.12 -35.11
C HIS A 460 -6.89 -15.18 -34.79
N PRO A 461 -5.93 -15.39 -35.73
CA PRO A 461 -4.78 -16.27 -35.49
C PRO A 461 -3.80 -15.62 -34.51
N TYR A 462 -3.44 -16.34 -33.45
CA TYR A 462 -2.54 -15.87 -32.38
C TYR A 462 -1.12 -16.41 -32.52
N THR A 463 -0.12 -15.59 -32.17
CA THR A 463 1.30 -15.99 -32.08
C THR A 463 1.71 -16.46 -30.69
N ALA A 464 1.01 -16.02 -29.63
CA ALA A 464 1.15 -16.57 -28.29
C ALA A 464 -0.20 -16.58 -27.55
N ILE A 465 -0.42 -17.61 -26.75
CA ILE A 465 -1.64 -17.80 -25.98
C ILE A 465 -1.26 -18.09 -24.53
N SER A 466 -1.86 -17.35 -23.59
CA SER A 466 -1.77 -17.61 -22.15
C SER A 466 -3.18 -17.65 -21.56
N LEU A 467 -3.57 -18.81 -21.04
CA LEU A 467 -4.90 -19.03 -20.49
C LEU A 467 -4.83 -19.54 -19.05
N THR A 468 -5.56 -18.88 -18.17
CA THR A 468 -5.89 -19.42 -16.85
C THR A 468 -7.26 -20.08 -16.92
N VAL A 469 -7.28 -21.40 -16.79
CA VAL A 469 -8.47 -22.23 -16.90
C VAL A 469 -9.05 -22.46 -15.50
N LYS A 470 -10.32 -22.06 -15.35
CA LYS A 470 -11.09 -22.17 -14.10
C LYS A 470 -12.30 -23.11 -14.21
N ASP A 471 -12.54 -23.69 -15.39
CA ASP A 471 -13.79 -24.39 -15.72
C ASP A 471 -13.50 -25.85 -16.13
N TYR A 472 -14.23 -26.77 -15.52
CA TYR A 472 -14.04 -28.23 -15.49
C TYR A 472 -14.31 -28.95 -16.82
N ARG A 473 -14.48 -28.20 -17.91
CA ARG A 473 -14.89 -28.71 -19.24
C ARG A 473 -14.12 -28.09 -20.41
N VAL A 474 -12.94 -27.50 -20.18
CA VAL A 474 -12.14 -26.99 -21.31
C VAL A 474 -11.55 -28.16 -22.08
N GLN A 475 -12.25 -28.58 -23.13
CA GLN A 475 -11.60 -29.24 -24.26
C GLN A 475 -10.71 -28.19 -24.91
N LEU A 476 -9.40 -28.43 -24.96
CA LEU A 476 -8.50 -27.70 -25.86
C LEU A 476 -8.95 -28.02 -27.28
N LEU A 477 -9.95 -27.29 -27.79
CA LEU A 477 -10.27 -27.25 -29.21
C LEU A 477 -8.96 -26.95 -29.96
N PRO A 478 -8.75 -27.49 -31.18
CA PRO A 478 -7.46 -27.41 -31.84
C PRO A 478 -7.08 -25.96 -32.14
N PHE A 479 -6.34 -25.33 -31.23
CA PHE A 479 -5.86 -23.96 -31.45
C PHE A 479 -4.99 -23.92 -32.71
N GLY A 480 -4.34 -25.02 -33.09
CA GLY A 480 -3.52 -25.08 -34.29
C GLY A 480 -4.30 -24.92 -35.60
N LYS A 481 -5.57 -25.37 -35.68
CA LYS A 481 -6.42 -25.10 -36.86
C LYS A 481 -6.77 -23.62 -37.00
N LYS A 482 -6.82 -22.88 -35.88
CA LYS A 482 -7.23 -21.46 -35.83
C LYS A 482 -6.04 -20.48 -35.75
N SER A 483 -4.89 -20.95 -35.27
CA SER A 483 -3.66 -20.17 -35.01
C SER A 483 -2.44 -20.93 -35.53
N PRO A 484 -2.25 -21.04 -36.85
CA PRO A 484 -1.14 -21.79 -37.44
C PRO A 484 0.24 -21.19 -37.14
N TRP A 485 0.30 -19.94 -36.67
CA TRP A 485 1.54 -19.24 -36.31
C TRP A 485 1.82 -19.22 -34.81
N LEU A 486 1.16 -20.07 -34.03
CA LEU A 486 1.31 -20.13 -32.58
C LEU A 486 2.71 -20.61 -32.21
N LYS A 487 3.51 -19.73 -31.58
CA LYS A 487 4.88 -20.02 -31.12
C LYS A 487 4.97 -20.31 -29.63
N LEU A 488 4.06 -19.76 -28.81
CA LEU A 488 4.01 -19.99 -27.36
C LEU A 488 2.60 -20.33 -26.90
N LEU A 489 2.46 -21.44 -26.18
CA LEU A 489 1.23 -21.86 -25.53
C LEU A 489 1.46 -22.03 -24.02
N ARG A 490 0.73 -21.26 -23.22
CA ARG A 490 0.76 -21.32 -21.76
C ARG A 490 -0.63 -21.62 -21.22
N LEU A 491 -0.76 -22.68 -20.44
CA LEU A 491 -2.00 -23.14 -19.84
C LEU A 491 -1.80 -23.32 -18.33
N VAL A 492 -2.64 -22.69 -17.53
CA VAL A 492 -2.62 -22.82 -16.07
C VAL A 492 -3.98 -23.30 -15.60
N PHE A 493 -4.01 -24.45 -14.94
CA PHE A 493 -5.23 -25.04 -14.40
C PHE A 493 -5.32 -24.77 -12.89
N GLN A 494 -6.55 -24.68 -12.37
CA GLN A 494 -6.77 -24.53 -10.93
C GLN A 494 -7.04 -25.86 -10.22
N SER A 495 -7.61 -26.87 -10.91
CA SER A 495 -7.67 -28.28 -10.47
C SER A 495 -8.46 -29.12 -11.49
N ASP A 496 -7.93 -29.31 -12.71
CA ASP A 496 -8.69 -29.97 -13.78
C ASP A 496 -7.89 -31.06 -14.51
N THR A 497 -8.64 -32.01 -15.06
CA THR A 497 -8.12 -33.02 -15.98
C THR A 497 -8.04 -32.48 -17.40
N LEU A 498 -6.86 -32.59 -17.99
CA LEU A 498 -6.58 -32.21 -19.36
C LEU A 498 -6.50 -33.46 -20.24
N TYR A 499 -7.52 -33.65 -21.07
CA TYR A 499 -7.52 -34.67 -22.10
C TYR A 499 -6.80 -34.16 -23.34
N LEU A 500 -5.63 -34.73 -23.65
CA LEU A 500 -4.87 -34.41 -24.86
C LEU A 500 -5.19 -35.45 -25.95
N SER A 501 -6.00 -35.04 -26.92
CA SER A 501 -6.37 -35.85 -28.08
C SER A 501 -5.38 -35.66 -29.22
N ILE A 502 -5.40 -36.59 -30.20
CA ILE A 502 -4.58 -36.50 -31.41
C ILE A 502 -4.79 -35.20 -32.20
N ASP A 503 -5.99 -34.62 -32.11
CA ASP A 503 -6.34 -33.40 -32.83
C ASP A 503 -5.90 -32.12 -32.10
N SER A 504 -5.57 -32.20 -30.80
CA SER A 504 -5.34 -31.03 -29.94
C SER A 504 -4.20 -30.13 -30.43
N PHE A 505 -3.21 -30.69 -31.14
CA PHE A 505 -2.04 -29.98 -31.65
C PHE A 505 -2.00 -29.89 -33.18
N VAL A 506 -3.07 -30.28 -33.88
CA VAL A 506 -3.14 -30.18 -35.34
C VAL A 506 -3.07 -28.72 -35.78
N GLY A 507 -2.09 -28.40 -36.63
CA GLY A 507 -1.80 -27.06 -37.13
C GLY A 507 -0.85 -26.23 -36.24
N MET A 508 -0.24 -26.81 -35.20
CA MET A 508 0.73 -26.12 -34.33
C MET A 508 2.20 -26.36 -34.72
N GLU A 509 2.50 -26.45 -36.01
CA GLU A 509 3.80 -26.89 -36.54
C GLU A 509 4.96 -25.93 -36.23
N VAL A 510 4.66 -24.70 -35.82
CA VAL A 510 5.66 -23.68 -35.45
C VAL A 510 5.74 -23.44 -33.93
N LEU A 511 5.06 -24.27 -33.13
CA LEU A 511 5.06 -24.14 -31.67
C LEU A 511 6.47 -24.40 -31.14
N ARG A 512 7.00 -23.44 -30.40
CA ARG A 512 8.36 -23.44 -29.86
C ARG A 512 8.37 -23.61 -28.34
N VAL A 513 7.41 -23.00 -27.65
CA VAL A 513 7.30 -23.02 -26.19
C VAL A 513 5.93 -23.53 -25.77
N MET A 514 5.90 -24.52 -24.89
CA MET A 514 4.70 -25.06 -24.30
C MET A 514 4.86 -25.17 -22.78
N GLU A 515 4.03 -24.46 -22.04
CA GLU A 515 3.95 -24.53 -20.58
C GLU A 515 2.54 -24.96 -20.15
N ILE A 516 2.45 -26.06 -19.40
CA ILE A 516 1.23 -26.53 -18.76
C ILE A 516 1.50 -26.59 -17.25
N ASN A 517 0.64 -25.93 -16.46
CA ASN A 517 0.74 -25.92 -15.00
C ASN A 517 -0.48 -26.56 -14.35
N ASN A 518 -0.24 -27.34 -13.29
CA ASN A 518 -1.27 -27.82 -12.35
C ASN A 518 -2.40 -28.65 -12.99
N ALA A 519 -2.07 -29.47 -14.00
CA ALA A 519 -3.04 -30.30 -14.73
C ALA A 519 -2.85 -31.79 -14.45
N TYR A 520 -3.94 -32.54 -14.39
CA TYR A 520 -3.90 -34.00 -14.54
C TYR A 520 -3.97 -34.33 -16.04
N ILE A 521 -2.88 -34.81 -16.65
CA ILE A 521 -2.79 -34.94 -18.11
C ILE A 521 -3.02 -36.40 -18.53
N GLU A 522 -4.14 -36.67 -19.19
CA GLU A 522 -4.38 -37.97 -19.81
C GLU A 522 -3.95 -37.98 -21.27
N PHE A 523 -2.99 -38.85 -21.58
CA PHE A 523 -2.51 -39.08 -22.94
C PHE A 523 -3.36 -40.15 -23.63
N THR A 524 -3.86 -39.84 -24.82
CA THR A 524 -4.47 -40.85 -25.69
C THR A 524 -3.37 -41.72 -26.33
N VAL A 525 -3.64 -43.01 -26.54
CA VAL A 525 -2.69 -44.04 -27.03
C VAL A 525 -2.11 -43.72 -28.43
N LEU A 526 -2.74 -42.81 -29.17
CA LEU A 526 -2.34 -42.39 -30.52
C LEU A 526 -1.93 -40.90 -30.48
N TRP A 527 -0.69 -40.64 -30.09
CA TRP A 527 -0.14 -39.28 -30.04
C TRP A 527 0.25 -38.76 -31.45
N PRO A 528 -0.05 -37.50 -31.81
CA PRO A 528 0.26 -36.95 -33.13
C PRO A 528 1.74 -36.56 -33.22
N ALA A 529 2.58 -37.55 -33.48
CA ALA A 529 4.04 -37.45 -33.55
C ALA A 529 4.59 -36.40 -34.53
N GLN A 530 3.86 -36.07 -35.60
CA GLN A 530 4.39 -35.26 -36.70
C GLN A 530 4.33 -33.74 -36.45
N ASN A 531 3.50 -33.27 -35.51
CA ASN A 531 3.11 -31.85 -35.43
C ASN A 531 3.87 -31.04 -34.36
N LEU A 532 4.68 -31.68 -33.51
CA LEU A 532 5.34 -31.06 -32.36
C LEU A 532 6.87 -31.15 -32.41
N THR A 533 7.43 -31.44 -33.58
CA THR A 533 8.89 -31.56 -33.78
C THR A 533 9.61 -30.21 -33.58
N SER A 534 8.88 -29.11 -33.65
CA SER A 534 9.36 -27.73 -33.54
C SER A 534 9.56 -27.25 -32.10
N ILE A 535 9.07 -27.96 -31.08
CA ILE A 535 9.12 -27.53 -29.68
C ILE A 535 10.57 -27.52 -29.19
N CYS A 536 10.98 -26.38 -28.64
CA CYS A 536 12.29 -26.18 -28.02
C CYS A 536 12.20 -26.12 -26.50
N THR A 537 11.05 -25.75 -25.92
CA THR A 537 10.84 -25.67 -24.48
C THR A 537 9.51 -26.30 -24.08
N LEU A 538 9.56 -27.31 -23.22
CA LEU A 538 8.42 -27.97 -22.61
C LEU A 538 8.52 -27.88 -21.08
N CYS A 539 7.54 -27.24 -20.46
CA CYS A 539 7.39 -27.21 -19.00
C CYS A 539 6.04 -27.81 -18.63
N LEU A 540 6.08 -28.94 -17.91
CA LEU A 540 4.92 -29.61 -17.35
C LEU A 540 5.05 -29.52 -15.84
N ASP A 541 4.73 -28.35 -15.29
CA ASP A 541 5.01 -28.03 -13.89
C ASP A 541 3.76 -28.28 -13.03
N GLY A 542 3.91 -28.87 -11.84
CA GLY A 542 2.78 -29.18 -10.95
C GLY A 542 1.76 -30.18 -11.54
N CYS A 543 2.11 -30.89 -12.62
CA CYS A 543 1.21 -31.77 -13.34
C CYS A 543 1.22 -33.20 -12.80
N THR A 544 0.13 -33.94 -12.96
CA THR A 544 0.09 -35.39 -12.75
C THR A 544 0.09 -36.11 -14.09
N LEU A 545 1.01 -37.06 -14.24
CA LEU A 545 1.35 -37.71 -15.50
C LEU A 545 1.19 -39.24 -15.37
N PRO A 546 -0.04 -39.77 -15.51
CA PRO A 546 -0.41 -41.17 -15.24
C PRO A 546 0.18 -42.19 -16.22
N THR A 547 -0.08 -42.09 -17.53
CA THR A 547 0.46 -43.05 -18.51
C THR A 547 0.71 -42.39 -19.85
N GLY A 548 1.77 -42.79 -20.56
CA GLY A 548 2.01 -42.34 -21.94
C GLY A 548 2.97 -41.14 -22.09
N THR A 549 3.47 -40.60 -20.98
CA THR A 549 4.51 -39.55 -20.96
C THR A 549 5.75 -39.97 -21.74
N SER A 550 6.19 -41.21 -21.53
CA SER A 550 7.32 -41.82 -22.22
C SER A 550 7.14 -41.87 -23.74
N SER A 551 5.90 -42.04 -24.20
CA SER A 551 5.58 -42.09 -25.62
C SER A 551 5.66 -40.69 -26.26
N MET A 552 5.07 -39.68 -25.60
CA MET A 552 4.99 -38.29 -26.05
C MET A 552 6.38 -37.67 -26.26
N ILE A 553 7.24 -37.79 -25.26
CA ILE A 553 8.53 -37.07 -25.18
C ILE A 553 9.47 -37.47 -26.31
N GLY A 554 9.44 -38.73 -26.74
CA GLY A 554 10.33 -39.22 -27.80
C GLY A 554 10.16 -38.59 -29.17
N TYR A 555 9.08 -37.84 -29.41
CA TYR A 555 8.84 -37.17 -30.69
C TYR A 555 9.41 -35.75 -30.74
N MET A 556 9.84 -35.18 -29.61
CA MET A 556 10.31 -33.79 -29.52
C MET A 556 11.83 -33.71 -29.74
N THR A 557 12.27 -33.88 -30.99
CA THR A 557 13.70 -33.99 -31.33
C THR A 557 14.47 -32.67 -31.23
N GLN A 558 13.79 -31.51 -31.25
CA GLN A 558 14.39 -30.17 -31.14
C GLN A 558 14.38 -29.61 -29.72
N LEU A 559 14.02 -30.42 -28.71
CA LEU A 559 13.84 -29.96 -27.35
C LEU A 559 15.20 -29.56 -26.73
N GLU A 560 15.26 -28.33 -26.21
CA GLU A 560 16.41 -27.80 -25.47
C GLU A 560 16.12 -27.70 -23.97
N ILE A 561 14.86 -27.53 -23.56
CA ILE A 561 14.45 -27.36 -22.16
C ILE A 561 13.29 -28.30 -21.85
N LEU A 562 13.47 -29.16 -20.85
CA LEU A 562 12.45 -30.05 -20.31
C LEU A 562 12.32 -29.87 -18.80
N SER A 563 11.12 -29.59 -18.31
CA SER A 563 10.84 -29.43 -16.88
C SER A 563 9.60 -30.20 -16.44
N PHE A 564 9.77 -30.92 -15.34
CA PHE A 564 8.72 -31.62 -14.59
C PHE A 564 8.62 -31.09 -13.16
N PHE A 565 8.90 -29.80 -12.99
CA PHE A 565 9.02 -29.21 -11.67
C PHE A 565 7.72 -29.41 -10.87
N GLN A 566 7.82 -29.99 -9.68
CA GLN A 566 6.69 -30.35 -8.82
C GLN A 566 5.63 -31.28 -9.46
N SER A 567 5.97 -32.01 -10.51
CA SER A 567 5.05 -32.96 -11.15
C SER A 567 5.09 -34.35 -10.51
N ALA A 568 4.04 -35.13 -10.73
CA ALA A 568 3.93 -36.53 -10.33
C ALA A 568 4.08 -37.42 -11.57
N LEU A 569 5.16 -38.21 -11.64
CA LEU A 569 5.42 -39.16 -12.71
C LEU A 569 4.88 -40.54 -12.31
N GLU A 570 3.69 -40.86 -12.79
CA GLU A 570 2.94 -42.07 -12.44
C GLU A 570 2.97 -43.14 -13.56
N ASP A 571 3.80 -42.92 -14.59
CA ASP A 571 4.00 -43.85 -15.71
C ASP A 571 4.64 -45.17 -15.23
N ASP A 572 4.29 -46.27 -15.88
CA ASP A 572 4.78 -47.62 -15.54
C ASP A 572 6.30 -47.75 -15.77
N GLN A 573 6.84 -46.90 -16.63
CA GLN A 573 8.26 -46.79 -16.95
C GLN A 573 8.72 -45.34 -16.86
N PHE A 574 9.95 -45.14 -16.37
CA PHE A 574 10.59 -43.84 -16.48
C PHE A 574 10.76 -43.48 -17.98
N PRO A 575 10.57 -42.21 -18.39
CA PRO A 575 10.65 -41.78 -19.79
C PRO A 575 12.05 -41.90 -20.41
N ARG A 576 12.46 -43.12 -20.77
CA ARG A 576 13.78 -43.45 -21.33
C ARG A 576 14.10 -42.76 -22.65
N LYS A 577 13.07 -42.34 -23.39
CA LYS A 577 13.25 -41.60 -24.65
C LYS A 577 13.91 -40.22 -24.45
N ILE A 578 13.97 -39.69 -23.23
CA ILE A 578 14.80 -38.51 -22.90
C ILE A 578 16.25 -38.71 -23.37
N ALA A 579 16.77 -39.95 -23.33
CA ALA A 579 18.12 -40.26 -23.78
C ALA A 579 18.38 -39.98 -25.28
N GLN A 580 17.34 -39.76 -26.07
CA GLN A 580 17.46 -39.45 -27.51
C GLN A 580 17.53 -37.94 -27.77
N MET A 581 17.35 -37.11 -26.74
CA MET A 581 17.28 -35.64 -26.83
C MET A 581 18.68 -35.02 -26.87
N SER A 582 19.36 -35.17 -28.01
CA SER A 582 20.74 -34.69 -28.20
C SER A 582 20.93 -33.16 -28.10
N ASN A 583 19.85 -32.39 -28.18
CA ASN A 583 19.86 -30.92 -28.06
C ASN A 583 19.50 -30.41 -26.66
N LEU A 584 19.20 -31.30 -25.71
CA LEU A 584 18.74 -30.90 -24.38
C LEU A 584 19.85 -30.18 -23.61
N LYS A 585 19.54 -28.98 -23.14
CA LYS A 585 20.40 -28.08 -22.36
C LYS A 585 19.94 -27.96 -20.91
N LEU A 586 18.63 -28.01 -20.64
CA LEU A 586 18.08 -28.01 -19.29
C LEU A 586 17.18 -29.21 -19.06
N LEU A 587 17.45 -29.95 -17.98
CA LEU A 587 16.59 -31.01 -17.47
C LEU A 587 16.25 -30.75 -16.01
N ASP A 588 14.98 -30.49 -15.72
CA ASP A 588 14.47 -30.26 -14.37
C ASP A 588 13.53 -31.40 -13.94
N LEU A 589 14.06 -32.28 -13.10
CA LEU A 589 13.42 -33.46 -12.52
C LEU A 589 13.15 -33.25 -11.02
N ARG A 590 12.93 -32.02 -10.56
CA ARG A 590 12.48 -31.73 -9.19
C ARG A 590 10.99 -32.05 -9.01
N VAL A 591 10.65 -33.31 -9.22
CA VAL A 591 9.30 -33.89 -9.13
C VAL A 591 8.82 -33.95 -7.68
N ARG A 592 7.49 -33.99 -7.48
CA ARG A 592 6.88 -34.32 -6.18
C ARG A 592 6.90 -35.82 -5.91
N CYS A 593 6.80 -36.65 -6.94
CA CYS A 593 6.96 -38.09 -6.85
C CYS A 593 7.23 -38.69 -8.24
N SER A 594 7.95 -39.82 -8.26
CA SER A 594 8.13 -40.67 -9.43
C SER A 594 7.94 -42.13 -9.03
N LEU A 595 7.08 -42.87 -9.74
CA LEU A 595 6.88 -44.30 -9.48
C LEU A 595 8.11 -45.14 -9.84
N GLN A 596 8.87 -44.71 -10.84
CA GLN A 596 10.05 -45.40 -11.32
C GLN A 596 11.31 -44.56 -11.04
N PRO A 597 12.44 -45.20 -10.67
CA PRO A 597 13.70 -44.51 -10.50
C PRO A 597 14.23 -44.00 -11.84
N LEU A 598 15.11 -42.99 -11.80
CA LEU A 598 15.90 -42.56 -12.95
C LEU A 598 16.87 -43.69 -13.33
N PRO A 599 16.74 -44.33 -14.51
CA PRO A 599 17.62 -45.42 -14.89
C PRO A 599 18.97 -44.90 -15.40
N ARG A 600 20.01 -45.72 -15.27
CA ARG A 600 21.30 -45.42 -15.89
C ARG A 600 21.19 -45.35 -17.42
N GLY A 601 22.09 -44.62 -18.05
CA GLY A 601 22.25 -44.45 -19.49
C GLY A 601 21.55 -43.20 -20.03
N ILE A 602 20.59 -42.63 -19.29
CA ILE A 602 19.89 -41.42 -19.73
C ILE A 602 20.82 -40.22 -19.66
N LEU A 603 21.41 -39.92 -18.49
CA LEU A 603 22.17 -38.70 -18.31
C LEU A 603 23.43 -38.70 -19.17
N SER A 604 24.14 -39.84 -19.24
CA SER A 604 25.35 -39.96 -20.07
C SER A 604 25.12 -39.69 -21.56
N SER A 605 23.90 -39.84 -22.07
CA SER A 605 23.55 -39.54 -23.47
C SER A 605 23.39 -38.03 -23.76
N LEU A 606 23.13 -37.21 -22.74
CA LEU A 606 22.78 -35.79 -22.88
C LEU A 606 24.03 -34.91 -22.95
N LYS A 607 24.78 -35.00 -24.06
CA LYS A 607 26.09 -34.35 -24.21
C LYS A 607 26.05 -32.81 -24.22
N LYS A 608 24.90 -32.19 -24.52
CA LYS A 608 24.73 -30.72 -24.53
C LYS A 608 24.10 -30.18 -23.24
N LEU A 609 23.94 -31.01 -22.21
CA LEU A 609 23.27 -30.58 -20.98
C LEU A 609 24.13 -29.55 -20.23
N GLU A 610 23.53 -28.39 -19.98
CA GLU A 610 24.11 -27.23 -19.28
C GLU A 610 23.59 -27.13 -17.85
N GLU A 611 22.31 -27.47 -17.61
CA GLU A 611 21.65 -27.34 -16.31
C GLU A 611 20.86 -28.60 -15.95
N LEU A 612 21.13 -29.16 -14.76
CA LEU A 612 20.48 -30.36 -14.23
C LEU A 612 19.95 -30.11 -12.83
N TYR A 613 18.64 -30.31 -12.65
CA TYR A 613 17.98 -30.20 -11.36
C TYR A 613 17.31 -31.52 -11.00
N LEU A 614 17.69 -32.11 -9.86
CA LEU A 614 17.17 -33.39 -9.39
C LEU A 614 16.39 -33.20 -8.08
N ALA A 615 15.24 -33.86 -7.98
CA ALA A 615 14.50 -33.97 -6.73
C ALA A 615 15.31 -34.72 -5.66
N PRO A 616 14.96 -34.54 -4.38
CA PRO A 616 15.44 -35.41 -3.31
C PRO A 616 15.12 -36.89 -3.57
N ASP A 617 15.96 -37.80 -3.06
CA ASP A 617 15.84 -39.26 -3.29
C ASP A 617 14.46 -39.83 -2.91
N TYR A 618 13.79 -39.29 -1.88
CA TYR A 618 12.44 -39.72 -1.49
C TYR A 618 11.33 -39.32 -2.48
N HIS A 619 11.62 -38.44 -3.43
CA HIS A 619 10.71 -38.07 -4.53
C HIS A 619 11.16 -38.69 -5.86
N LEU A 620 12.48 -38.80 -6.10
CA LEU A 620 13.05 -39.43 -7.29
C LEU A 620 14.31 -40.22 -6.93
N HIS A 621 14.19 -41.54 -6.94
CA HIS A 621 15.32 -42.42 -6.75
C HIS A 621 16.28 -42.41 -7.94
N LEU A 622 17.58 -42.30 -7.67
CA LEU A 622 18.63 -42.44 -8.68
C LEU A 622 19.00 -43.93 -8.80
N GLY A 623 18.58 -44.58 -9.88
CA GLY A 623 18.73 -46.03 -10.05
C GLY A 623 17.79 -46.86 -9.17
N ARG A 624 17.61 -48.13 -9.54
CA ARG A 624 16.75 -49.07 -8.81
C ARG A 624 17.41 -49.68 -7.56
N ASP A 625 18.72 -49.58 -7.49
CA ASP A 625 19.58 -50.18 -6.48
C ASP A 625 20.84 -49.31 -6.28
N LYS A 626 21.62 -49.61 -5.24
CA LYS A 626 22.83 -48.84 -4.87
C LYS A 626 23.93 -48.89 -5.93
N GLU A 627 23.97 -49.93 -6.75
CA GLU A 627 24.95 -50.01 -7.84
C GLU A 627 24.54 -49.08 -8.98
N GLU A 628 23.27 -49.07 -9.35
CA GLU A 628 22.74 -48.18 -10.38
C GLU A 628 22.76 -46.71 -9.94
N GLU A 629 22.53 -46.42 -8.65
CA GLU A 629 22.72 -45.08 -8.07
C GLU A 629 24.15 -44.58 -8.29
N ARG A 630 25.15 -45.43 -7.99
CA ARG A 630 26.56 -45.12 -8.23
C ARG A 630 26.86 -44.85 -9.70
N GLU A 631 26.29 -45.64 -10.60
CA GLU A 631 26.44 -45.42 -12.04
C GLU A 631 25.81 -44.10 -12.47
N CYS A 632 24.61 -43.75 -11.98
CA CYS A 632 23.98 -42.45 -12.26
C CYS A 632 24.85 -41.27 -11.79
N ILE A 633 25.46 -41.38 -10.61
CA ILE A 633 26.42 -40.37 -10.11
C ILE A 633 27.64 -40.25 -11.04
N LYS A 634 28.18 -41.36 -11.55
CA LYS A 634 29.27 -41.33 -12.54
C LYS A 634 28.83 -40.67 -13.85
N GLU A 635 27.59 -40.89 -14.29
CA GLU A 635 27.06 -40.23 -15.47
C GLU A 635 26.98 -38.73 -15.30
N ILE A 636 26.50 -38.26 -14.14
CA ILE A 636 26.47 -36.84 -13.79
C ILE A 636 27.89 -36.27 -13.87
N ILE A 637 28.87 -36.91 -13.24
CA ILE A 637 30.29 -36.50 -13.27
C ILE A 637 30.84 -36.43 -14.72
N SER A 638 30.35 -37.27 -15.62
CA SER A 638 30.79 -37.31 -17.02
C SER A 638 30.22 -36.20 -17.92
N LEU A 639 29.26 -35.41 -17.42
CA LEU A 639 28.63 -34.33 -18.18
C LEU A 639 29.59 -33.15 -18.35
N SER A 640 30.18 -33.05 -19.54
CA SER A 640 31.25 -32.08 -19.81
C SER A 640 30.78 -30.63 -19.90
N ASN A 641 29.50 -30.38 -20.20
CA ASN A 641 28.97 -29.03 -20.42
C ASN A 641 28.13 -28.53 -19.24
N LEU A 642 28.05 -29.30 -18.15
CA LEU A 642 27.21 -28.95 -17.01
C LEU A 642 27.79 -27.74 -16.26
N GLU A 643 27.02 -26.66 -16.22
CA GLU A 643 27.33 -25.42 -15.51
C GLU A 643 26.47 -25.27 -14.24
N CYS A 644 25.28 -25.86 -14.21
CA CYS A 644 24.37 -25.80 -13.07
C CYS A 644 23.94 -27.19 -12.60
N LEU A 645 24.07 -27.46 -11.30
CA LEU A 645 23.66 -28.72 -10.67
C LEU A 645 22.90 -28.49 -9.36
N GLN A 646 21.69 -29.02 -9.27
CA GLN A 646 20.98 -29.21 -7.99
C GLN A 646 20.78 -30.70 -7.75
N ILE A 647 21.28 -31.21 -6.63
CA ILE A 647 21.15 -32.61 -6.25
C ILE A 647 21.19 -32.78 -4.73
N HIS A 648 20.40 -33.72 -4.22
CA HIS A 648 20.46 -34.17 -2.85
C HIS A 648 20.91 -35.63 -2.81
N VAL A 649 22.01 -35.93 -2.10
CA VAL A 649 22.61 -37.27 -2.03
C VAL A 649 22.67 -37.75 -0.59
N TYR A 650 21.94 -38.81 -0.26
CA TYR A 650 21.89 -39.35 1.11
C TYR A 650 23.16 -40.09 1.50
N ASP A 651 23.76 -40.86 0.59
CA ASP A 651 24.96 -41.64 0.87
C ASP A 651 26.21 -40.74 0.85
N LEU A 652 26.83 -40.58 2.01
CA LEU A 652 28.03 -39.75 2.17
C LEU A 652 29.20 -40.21 1.28
N ASN A 653 29.32 -41.50 0.96
CA ASN A 653 30.38 -41.99 0.07
C ASN A 653 30.10 -41.59 -1.38
N LEU A 654 28.83 -41.64 -1.82
CA LEU A 654 28.43 -41.19 -3.16
C LEU A 654 28.52 -39.67 -3.28
N LEU A 655 28.19 -38.94 -2.21
CA LEU A 655 28.38 -37.51 -2.14
C LEU A 655 29.87 -37.14 -2.27
N LEU A 656 30.75 -37.81 -1.51
CA LEU A 656 32.20 -37.62 -1.65
C LEU A 656 32.68 -37.95 -3.06
N GLN A 657 32.18 -39.05 -3.65
CA GLN A 657 32.49 -39.41 -5.04
C GLN A 657 32.06 -38.32 -6.03
N LEU A 658 30.87 -37.75 -5.85
CA LEU A 658 30.36 -36.63 -6.65
C LEU A 658 31.28 -35.40 -6.51
N LEU A 659 31.62 -35.00 -5.28
CA LEU A 659 32.46 -33.83 -4.99
C LEU A 659 33.91 -34.00 -5.48
N HIS A 660 34.47 -35.20 -5.40
CA HIS A 660 35.81 -35.50 -5.91
C HIS A 660 35.84 -35.61 -7.44
N GLY A 661 34.77 -36.14 -8.04
CA GLY A 661 34.67 -36.35 -9.47
C GLY A 661 34.36 -35.08 -10.25
N PHE A 662 33.58 -34.15 -9.67
CA PHE A 662 33.23 -32.89 -10.32
C PHE A 662 34.33 -31.83 -10.10
N PRO A 663 34.88 -31.22 -11.16
CA PRO A 663 35.65 -30.01 -11.01
C PRO A 663 34.66 -28.87 -10.68
N THR A 664 34.40 -28.63 -9.39
CA THR A 664 33.47 -27.59 -8.91
C THR A 664 33.78 -26.19 -9.42
N GLN A 665 35.02 -25.96 -9.88
CA GLN A 665 35.46 -24.74 -10.58
C GLN A 665 34.72 -24.50 -11.91
N ARG A 666 34.15 -25.53 -12.53
CA ARG A 666 33.38 -25.44 -13.78
C ARG A 666 31.91 -25.08 -13.58
N LEU A 667 31.37 -25.32 -12.37
CA LEU A 667 29.98 -25.01 -12.06
C LEU A 667 29.85 -23.51 -11.79
N SER A 668 28.98 -22.84 -12.54
CA SER A 668 28.60 -21.46 -12.29
C SER A 668 27.71 -21.39 -11.04
N ARG A 669 26.77 -22.34 -10.90
CA ARG A 669 25.82 -22.45 -9.78
C ARG A 669 25.67 -23.91 -9.34
N PHE A 670 25.67 -24.17 -8.04
CA PHE A 670 25.34 -25.52 -7.54
C PHE A 670 24.69 -25.48 -6.17
N LEU A 671 23.75 -26.38 -5.95
CA LEU A 671 23.17 -26.72 -4.66
C LEU A 671 23.32 -28.22 -4.48
N ILE A 672 24.33 -28.60 -3.70
CA ILE A 672 24.61 -29.99 -3.38
C ILE A 672 24.32 -30.17 -1.90
N GLU A 673 23.28 -30.93 -1.61
CA GLU A 673 22.86 -31.25 -0.25
C GLU A 673 23.25 -32.71 0.07
N GLY A 674 23.65 -32.97 1.30
CA GLY A 674 23.99 -34.33 1.74
C GLY A 674 23.57 -34.66 3.16
N GLY A 675 23.08 -35.88 3.38
CA GLY A 675 22.84 -36.45 4.71
C GLY A 675 21.37 -36.66 5.09
N ALA A 676 21.15 -37.24 6.27
CA ALA A 676 19.83 -37.66 6.75
C ALA A 676 19.11 -36.48 7.42
N TYR A 677 18.41 -35.67 6.63
CA TYR A 677 17.46 -34.71 7.20
C TYR A 677 16.14 -34.69 6.45
N ASN A 678 15.07 -34.82 7.22
CA ASN A 678 13.69 -34.82 6.75
C ASN A 678 13.18 -33.36 6.81
N MET A 679 13.59 -32.54 5.83
CA MET A 679 12.95 -31.23 5.66
C MET A 679 11.51 -31.44 5.20
N GLY A 680 10.56 -31.28 6.12
CA GLY A 680 9.19 -30.98 5.74
C GLY A 680 9.20 -29.70 4.89
N TRP A 681 8.82 -29.82 3.62
CA TRP A 681 8.48 -28.71 2.71
C TRP A 681 9.39 -27.47 2.83
N ARG A 682 10.72 -27.64 2.93
CA ARG A 682 11.59 -26.50 2.61
C ARG A 682 11.25 -26.15 1.18
N ASP A 683 10.73 -24.94 1.03
CA ASP A 683 9.99 -24.41 -0.10
C ASP A 683 10.81 -24.61 -1.40
N LEU A 684 10.69 -25.80 -2.04
CA LEU A 684 11.25 -26.11 -3.36
C LEU A 684 10.81 -25.07 -4.42
N SER A 685 9.85 -24.21 -4.06
CA SER A 685 9.30 -23.12 -4.85
C SER A 685 10.22 -21.91 -5.02
N ARG A 686 11.32 -21.74 -4.26
CA ARG A 686 11.98 -20.42 -4.25
C ARG A 686 13.10 -20.16 -5.23
N ASP A 687 14.11 -21.01 -5.45
CA ASP A 687 15.29 -20.50 -6.17
C ASP A 687 15.78 -21.40 -7.32
N PHE A 688 15.65 -20.92 -8.55
CA PHE A 688 16.56 -21.27 -9.66
C PHE A 688 17.91 -20.56 -9.52
N GLN A 689 18.03 -19.65 -8.55
CA GLN A 689 19.23 -18.92 -8.20
C GLN A 689 19.72 -19.33 -6.80
N PHE A 690 20.07 -20.61 -6.65
CA PHE A 690 21.06 -20.97 -5.63
C PHE A 690 22.45 -20.53 -6.13
N GLY A 691 23.27 -20.01 -5.23
CA GLY A 691 24.65 -19.61 -5.53
C GLY A 691 25.57 -20.83 -5.70
N ARG A 692 26.72 -20.80 -5.02
CA ARG A 692 27.60 -21.97 -4.87
C ARG A 692 27.44 -22.48 -3.45
N THR A 693 26.41 -23.28 -3.24
CA THR A 693 26.00 -23.73 -1.91
C THR A 693 26.24 -25.23 -1.77
N PHE A 694 26.94 -25.58 -0.70
CA PHE A 694 27.09 -26.96 -0.24
C PHE A 694 26.51 -27.04 1.17
N GLU A 695 25.46 -27.84 1.37
CA GLU A 695 24.87 -28.08 2.69
C GLU A 695 25.07 -29.54 3.10
N LEU A 696 25.66 -29.75 4.28
CA LEU A 696 25.84 -31.07 4.87
C LEU A 696 25.02 -31.17 6.15
N HIS A 697 24.04 -32.07 6.16
CA HIS A 697 23.17 -32.35 7.28
C HIS A 697 23.59 -33.64 7.98
N LEU A 698 24.35 -33.50 9.06
CA LEU A 698 24.78 -34.62 9.88
C LEU A 698 23.77 -34.84 11.01
N GLU A 699 23.03 -35.94 10.96
CA GLU A 699 22.24 -36.40 12.10
C GLU A 699 23.21 -37.00 13.15
N LEU A 700 23.51 -36.23 14.20
CA LEU A 700 24.18 -36.76 15.39
C LEU A 700 23.17 -37.61 16.17
N ARG A 701 23.07 -38.90 15.84
CA ARG A 701 22.48 -39.87 16.77
C ARG A 701 23.44 -40.02 17.95
N ILE A 702 23.25 -39.18 18.96
CA ILE A 702 23.80 -39.46 20.28
C ILE A 702 22.99 -40.63 20.83
N SER A 703 23.55 -41.84 20.73
CA SER A 703 23.05 -43.01 21.44
C SER A 703 22.98 -42.67 22.94
N PRO A 704 21.82 -42.79 23.62
CA PRO A 704 21.82 -42.70 25.06
C PRO A 704 22.56 -43.95 25.60
N TRP A 705 23.72 -43.68 26.18
CA TRP A 705 24.57 -44.51 27.06
C TRP A 705 24.13 -45.98 27.31
N THR A 706 25.08 -46.87 27.03
CA THR A 706 25.23 -48.25 27.56
C THR A 706 24.96 -48.39 29.04
#